data_AF-A0A945S0N8-F1
#
_entry.id   AF-A0A945S0N8-F1
#
_cell.length_a   1.000
_cell.length_b   1.000
_cell.length_c   1.000
_cell.angle_alpha   90.00
_cell.angle_beta   90.00
_cell.angle_gamma   90.00
#
_symmetry.space_group_name_H-M   'P 1'
#
loop_
_entity.id
_entity.type
_entity.pdbx_description
1 polymer ?
#
loop_
_entity_poly.entity_id
_entity_poly.type
_entity_poly.pdbx_seq_one_letter_code
_entity_poly.pdbx_strand_id
1 'polypeptide(L)'
;MKPIATLILTAALAAPALLCAGGKPWRRQLEERWLVELDPLHKPKLIGAVSQRKGGPPWVDASGAVNGDRFDGIGFHTQEEQRPWWVVDLGKIYELGHIVLFNREGAESRGRAIEILLSTDATNWAEVYTHDGKTFHGGVEGTQPLTVDLPGRETRYVRLQVRDTFLHLNEVEVFARGAPAANIALGKPATQSSSGSWSKACLDKPAKLEIAIVKPPPRKKVAMRVFASMGQISDMLELTAQTIAYVETAGASRSKATTELQRLRTKVEKGNLSDEQRNALYFQGRHLRRETLFRHPDLNIERILINQAPAPAYSHNGDQHLGRHSRPGPGLTLLSNWKTTPIATPFLAGRLPKGVARNPDLHYDAEKVVFAYCDHERTDDANQRRYFLYEAALNGSWVHQLTGTARDPLETRHNRCTALIEDNDPCYLPDDHIAFISTRSQSYGRCHGGRYNPAWVLHRCAPDGGRIRQLSFGNENEYEPAVLNDGRIVFTRWEYTNRHEMLFHMLWWCRPDGTEISNFYGNDTLHPMMVVEASAIPGTHKIVATAQGHHSYNTGTSVIIDTNLGDNGEAPVTKLTPETPYSETAGWPRPHFSHPHAINAELFLVSRANHPIHSQGRVPPENGRAIYLVDTLGGREFIYENPDVAAFSPIAVRKRLRPPVLPNRLGTGTSDGTVFLQNAYLTRNDPEGKIKPGMIRAIRVNALGVQPRRRRTAISATVGVELPKRTIGTVPVNADGSAFFRVPSRTAIQLQTLDANGMALLTQKSFFYLQPGENRSCVGCHEPVGTAPLPPSPAGPARQAPAKLTPPAGPAAPWGMTFKRNVQPVLDRYCIGCHGLKGKAADISLIADPSIYPRNMRELIARGQHWVGLKKLMWDKEEEQYNVSRPMRFYAHSSKVAHMLVGNAEKSSPELVGIHHDQLKMDGRSRLRIIEWLDLNAQACGDLFPNKVEERRINGNAMKVLRAYILGLLGEAVAEQPELALVNPASPTESRVLMAPLPTTAGGWGQMRGYASRDDPAFIKMTGLVNACISRRPNENTRGWEPTREMGGGDDWFVESRRKFREELAAQNDGTRSAETSDE
;
A
#
# COMPACT_ATOMS: atom_id res chain seq x y z
N MET A 1 62.88 -38.80 40.77
CA MET A 1 62.32 -38.62 42.12
C MET A 1 60.79 -38.59 42.01
N LYS A 2 60.09 -39.49 42.73
CA LYS A 2 58.72 -39.30 43.29
C LYS A 2 58.92 -39.09 44.80
N PRO A 3 58.06 -38.36 45.57
CA PRO A 3 56.66 -38.67 45.94
C PRO A 3 55.69 -37.50 45.57
N ILE A 4 54.40 -37.34 45.94
CA ILE A 4 53.21 -38.15 46.36
C ILE A 4 51.97 -37.24 46.05
N ALA A 5 50.90 -37.67 45.37
CA ALA A 5 49.63 -38.29 45.85
C ALA A 5 48.88 -37.46 46.95
N THR A 6 47.54 -37.29 47.01
CA THR A 6 46.40 -37.97 46.34
C THR A 6 45.08 -37.14 46.50
N LEU A 7 43.99 -37.52 45.80
CA LEU A 7 42.55 -37.23 46.11
C LEU A 7 42.05 -35.77 45.88
N ILE A 8 40.83 -35.45 45.37
CA ILE A 8 39.55 -36.16 45.09
C ILE A 8 38.95 -35.75 43.72
N LEU A 9 38.06 -36.60 43.19
CA LEU A 9 37.32 -36.49 41.92
C LEU A 9 36.06 -35.59 41.97
N THR A 10 35.50 -35.25 40.79
CA THR A 10 34.10 -34.86 40.52
C THR A 10 33.48 -33.60 41.17
N ALA A 11 33.48 -32.47 40.44
CA ALA A 11 32.38 -31.47 40.41
C ALA A 11 32.59 -30.39 39.29
N ALA A 12 32.33 -30.72 38.01
CA ALA A 12 32.53 -29.76 36.90
C ALA A 12 31.55 -29.95 35.71
N LEU A 13 30.29 -30.29 35.97
CA LEU A 13 29.22 -30.37 34.95
C LEU A 13 27.87 -29.89 35.51
N ALA A 14 27.76 -28.60 35.90
CA ALA A 14 26.48 -27.96 36.25
C ALA A 14 26.54 -26.41 36.33
N ALA A 15 26.66 -25.74 35.18
CA ALA A 15 26.26 -24.33 34.99
C ALA A 15 26.00 -24.13 33.49
N PRO A 16 24.82 -23.64 33.05
CA PRO A 16 24.27 -22.37 33.53
C PRO A 16 22.77 -22.41 33.88
N ALA A 17 22.42 -22.06 35.13
CA ALA A 17 21.03 -21.94 35.57
C ALA A 17 20.82 -20.87 36.66
N LEU A 18 21.54 -19.74 36.59
CA LEU A 18 21.33 -18.60 37.48
C LEU A 18 21.31 -17.28 36.70
N LEU A 19 20.14 -16.95 36.15
CA LEU A 19 19.70 -15.58 35.83
C LEU A 19 18.21 -15.58 35.42
N CYS A 20 17.31 -16.04 36.31
CA CYS A 20 15.85 -15.85 36.17
C CYS A 20 15.04 -16.14 37.46
N ALA A 21 15.63 -15.89 38.64
CA ALA A 21 14.96 -16.07 39.93
C ALA A 21 13.94 -14.94 40.18
N GLY A 22 12.76 -15.04 39.56
CA GLY A 22 11.68 -14.05 39.67
C GLY A 22 10.51 -14.23 38.69
N GLY A 23 10.64 -15.09 37.68
CA GLY A 23 9.55 -15.38 36.73
C GLY A 23 8.43 -16.24 37.33
N LYS A 24 7.18 -15.99 36.93
CA LYS A 24 6.06 -16.91 37.22
C LYS A 24 6.29 -18.26 36.52
N PRO A 25 5.90 -19.41 37.10
CA PRO A 25 5.94 -20.69 36.41
C PRO A 25 5.19 -20.64 35.07
N TRP A 26 5.75 -21.23 34.02
CA TRP A 26 5.20 -21.12 32.65
C TRP A 26 3.71 -21.49 32.56
N ARG A 27 3.28 -22.55 33.24
CA ARG A 27 1.87 -22.96 33.32
C ARG A 27 0.94 -21.81 33.76
N ARG A 28 1.39 -21.00 34.72
CA ARG A 28 0.63 -19.84 35.21
C ARG A 28 0.61 -18.71 34.17
N GLN A 29 1.68 -18.55 33.38
CA GLN A 29 1.71 -17.57 32.28
C GLN A 29 0.70 -17.97 31.17
N LEU A 30 0.64 -19.26 30.81
CA LEU A 30 -0.38 -19.82 29.91
C LEU A 30 -1.80 -19.56 30.41
N GLU A 31 -2.08 -19.92 31.66
CA GLU A 31 -3.41 -19.78 32.26
C GLU A 31 -3.82 -18.29 32.35
N GLU A 32 -2.91 -17.40 32.76
CA GLU A 32 -3.14 -15.94 32.74
C GLU A 32 -3.38 -15.42 31.31
N ARG A 33 -2.68 -15.94 30.28
CA ARG A 33 -2.90 -15.56 28.87
C ARG A 33 -4.26 -16.02 28.35
N TRP A 34 -4.70 -17.23 28.71
CA TRP A 34 -6.03 -17.73 28.34
C TRP A 34 -7.16 -16.92 28.99
N LEU A 35 -6.97 -16.35 30.19
CA LEU A 35 -7.93 -15.42 30.79
C LEU A 35 -8.00 -14.08 30.04
N VAL A 36 -6.87 -13.57 29.54
CA VAL A 36 -6.86 -12.36 28.69
C VAL A 36 -7.62 -12.59 27.38
N GLU A 37 -7.66 -13.82 26.86
CA GLU A 37 -8.44 -14.18 25.66
C GLU A 37 -9.94 -14.30 25.91
N LEU A 38 -10.37 -14.51 27.16
CA LEU A 38 -11.79 -14.58 27.54
C LEU A 38 -12.43 -13.20 27.77
N ASP A 39 -11.61 -12.17 27.99
CA ASP A 39 -12.02 -10.79 28.29
C ASP A 39 -12.89 -10.21 27.15
N PRO A 40 -14.13 -9.75 27.42
CA PRO A 40 -14.96 -9.08 26.42
C PRO A 40 -14.32 -7.83 25.80
N LEU A 41 -13.36 -7.18 26.46
CA LEU A 41 -12.57 -6.06 25.92
C LEU A 41 -11.46 -6.51 24.93
N HIS A 42 -11.29 -7.83 24.79
CA HIS A 42 -10.45 -8.48 23.77
C HIS A 42 -11.29 -9.18 22.68
N LYS A 43 -12.62 -9.28 22.82
CA LYS A 43 -13.50 -9.64 21.70
C LYS A 43 -13.63 -8.44 20.74
N PRO A 44 -13.63 -8.66 19.41
CA PRO A 44 -13.92 -7.59 18.46
C PRO A 44 -15.41 -7.21 18.59
N LYS A 45 -15.71 -6.11 19.30
CA LYS A 45 -16.94 -5.36 19.02
C LYS A 45 -16.80 -4.82 17.59
N LEU A 46 -17.82 -5.06 16.76
CA LEU A 46 -18.01 -4.38 15.48
C LEU A 46 -18.28 -2.89 15.76
N ILE A 47 -17.21 -2.11 15.92
CA ILE A 47 -17.30 -0.66 16.09
C ILE A 47 -17.41 -0.03 14.70
N GLY A 48 -18.62 0.44 14.38
CA GLY A 48 -18.85 1.29 13.22
C GLY A 48 -17.93 2.52 13.24
N ALA A 49 -17.50 2.95 12.05
CA ALA A 49 -16.43 3.92 11.83
C ALA A 49 -16.39 5.10 12.84
N VAL A 50 -15.31 5.16 13.64
CA VAL A 50 -14.99 6.35 14.44
C VAL A 50 -14.30 7.37 13.53
N SER A 51 -15.05 8.41 13.17
CA SER A 51 -14.56 9.55 12.40
C SER A 51 -13.67 10.48 13.24
N GLN A 52 -13.02 11.43 12.55
CA GLN A 52 -11.90 12.24 13.07
C GLN A 52 -12.26 13.14 14.26
N ARG A 53 -11.25 13.43 15.10
CA ARG A 53 -11.36 14.27 16.31
C ARG A 53 -11.83 15.70 15.96
N LYS A 54 -12.87 16.18 16.65
CA LYS A 54 -13.32 17.59 16.61
C LYS A 54 -13.59 18.26 17.97
N GLY A 55 -13.60 17.52 19.08
CA GLY A 55 -13.85 18.09 20.42
C GLY A 55 -12.72 19.01 20.90
N GLY A 56 -13.09 20.17 21.44
CA GLY A 56 -12.21 21.07 22.19
C GLY A 56 -11.91 20.55 23.61
N PRO A 57 -11.40 21.41 24.52
CA PRO A 57 -11.17 21.03 25.91
C PRO A 57 -12.50 20.73 26.66
N PRO A 58 -12.53 19.79 27.63
CA PRO A 58 -13.78 19.36 28.27
C PRO A 58 -14.65 20.46 28.88
N TRP A 59 -14.06 21.50 29.47
CA TRP A 59 -14.79 22.62 30.06
C TRP A 59 -15.45 23.56 29.04
N VAL A 60 -15.07 23.48 27.75
CA VAL A 60 -15.65 24.29 26.66
C VAL A 60 -16.94 23.65 26.11
N ASP A 61 -16.99 22.32 26.14
CA ASP A 61 -18.18 21.55 25.76
C ASP A 61 -19.16 21.45 26.94
N ALA A 62 -18.66 21.14 28.14
CA ALA A 62 -19.47 21.04 29.36
C ALA A 62 -20.27 22.32 29.67
N SER A 63 -19.75 23.49 29.31
CA SER A 63 -20.43 24.76 29.59
C SER A 63 -21.67 24.99 28.74
N GLY A 64 -21.90 24.21 27.68
CA GLY A 64 -23.13 24.26 26.89
C GLY A 64 -24.33 23.60 27.56
N ALA A 65 -24.14 22.88 28.67
CA ALA A 65 -25.22 22.31 29.49
C ALA A 65 -25.80 23.30 30.52
N VAL A 66 -25.28 24.53 30.56
CA VAL A 66 -25.66 25.60 31.48
C VAL A 66 -25.71 26.95 30.77
N ASN A 67 -26.09 26.95 29.48
CA ASN A 67 -26.18 28.16 28.66
C ASN A 67 -27.58 28.76 28.65
N GLY A 68 -28.58 28.05 29.20
CA GLY A 68 -29.99 28.44 29.19
C GLY A 68 -30.76 28.00 27.94
N ASP A 69 -30.13 27.26 27.02
CA ASP A 69 -30.76 26.77 25.80
C ASP A 69 -31.20 25.30 25.93
N ARG A 70 -32.49 25.13 26.15
CA ARG A 70 -33.11 23.82 26.33
C ARG A 70 -33.24 23.03 25.02
N PHE A 71 -33.10 23.68 23.85
CA PHE A 71 -33.60 23.16 22.58
C PHE A 71 -32.60 23.19 21.39
N ASP A 72 -31.45 23.88 21.45
CA ASP A 72 -30.40 23.86 20.39
C ASP A 72 -29.55 22.55 20.34
N GLY A 73 -30.23 21.42 20.47
CA GLY A 73 -29.64 20.09 20.34
C GLY A 73 -28.61 19.75 21.42
N ILE A 74 -27.38 19.42 21.02
CA ILE A 74 -26.38 18.86 21.94
C ILE A 74 -25.70 19.96 22.74
N GLY A 75 -26.12 20.16 24.00
CA GLY A 75 -25.47 21.09 24.93
C GLY A 75 -24.07 20.65 25.34
N PHE A 76 -23.87 19.35 25.61
CA PHE A 76 -22.55 18.75 25.78
C PHE A 76 -22.50 17.27 25.37
N HIS A 77 -21.31 16.70 25.16
CA HIS A 77 -21.15 15.29 24.80
C HIS A 77 -19.82 14.70 25.27
N THR A 78 -19.82 13.66 26.12
CA THR A 78 -18.59 12.91 26.45
C THR A 78 -18.14 11.98 25.33
N GLN A 79 -17.00 11.31 25.47
CA GLN A 79 -16.72 10.06 24.75
C GLN A 79 -17.59 8.92 25.28
N GLU A 80 -17.57 7.77 24.58
CA GLU A 80 -18.05 6.50 25.12
C GLU A 80 -16.99 6.01 26.11
N GLU A 81 -17.32 5.99 27.40
CA GLU A 81 -16.38 5.61 28.45
C GLU A 81 -17.10 4.95 29.64
N GLN A 82 -16.31 4.42 30.58
CA GLN A 82 -16.84 3.87 31.81
C GLN A 82 -17.12 5.01 32.81
N ARG A 83 -18.39 5.13 33.20
CA ARG A 83 -18.91 6.16 34.13
C ARG A 83 -18.58 7.61 33.71
N PRO A 84 -18.90 8.04 32.48
CA PRO A 84 -18.75 9.44 32.06
C PRO A 84 -19.50 10.36 33.02
N TRP A 85 -18.96 11.55 33.25
CA TRP A 85 -19.54 12.50 34.18
C TRP A 85 -19.39 13.93 33.70
N TRP A 86 -20.31 14.77 34.16
CA TRP A 86 -20.33 16.22 33.99
C TRP A 86 -20.51 16.88 35.36
N VAL A 87 -19.89 18.03 35.60
CA VAL A 87 -19.96 18.77 36.87
C VAL A 87 -20.06 20.28 36.62
N VAL A 88 -20.88 20.95 37.43
CA VAL A 88 -20.93 22.42 37.58
C VAL A 88 -20.54 22.86 38.99
N ASP A 89 -19.85 24.01 39.10
CA ASP A 89 -19.60 24.73 40.36
C ASP A 89 -20.56 25.92 40.48
N LEU A 90 -21.49 25.86 41.44
CA LEU A 90 -22.48 26.92 41.69
C LEU A 90 -21.81 28.20 42.27
N GLY A 91 -20.55 28.12 42.69
CA GLY A 91 -19.71 29.21 43.19
C GLY A 91 -19.80 29.48 44.69
N LYS A 92 -20.85 28.98 45.35
CA LYS A 92 -21.02 28.94 46.81
C LYS A 92 -21.95 27.79 47.19
N ILE A 93 -22.06 27.50 48.49
CA ILE A 93 -23.02 26.51 48.98
C ILE A 93 -24.44 27.08 48.88
N TYR A 94 -25.37 26.27 48.39
CA TYR A 94 -26.81 26.52 48.31
C TYR A 94 -27.58 25.35 48.93
N GLU A 95 -28.69 25.65 49.59
CA GLU A 95 -29.73 24.66 49.90
C GLU A 95 -30.58 24.43 48.64
N LEU A 96 -30.56 23.21 48.08
CA LEU A 96 -31.30 22.89 46.86
C LEU A 96 -32.82 22.81 47.09
N GLY A 97 -33.55 23.17 46.05
CA GLY A 97 -34.97 22.86 45.87
C GLY A 97 -35.12 21.66 44.94
N HIS A 98 -34.76 21.82 43.67
CA HIS A 98 -34.85 20.78 42.63
C HIS A 98 -33.82 20.99 41.50
N ILE A 99 -33.64 19.97 40.67
CA ILE A 99 -32.81 19.98 39.44
C ILE A 99 -33.67 19.54 38.26
N VAL A 100 -33.52 20.17 37.10
CA VAL A 100 -34.25 19.81 35.86
C VAL A 100 -33.25 19.44 34.77
N LEU A 101 -33.42 18.26 34.17
CA LEU A 101 -32.55 17.70 33.13
C LEU A 101 -33.30 17.61 31.80
N PHE A 102 -32.79 18.29 30.77
CA PHE A 102 -33.36 18.30 29.42
C PHE A 102 -32.59 17.30 28.54
N ASN A 103 -33.22 16.16 28.20
CA ASN A 103 -32.57 15.06 27.48
C ASN A 103 -32.54 15.28 25.96
N ARG A 104 -31.56 14.69 25.29
CA ARG A 104 -31.33 14.85 23.85
C ARG A 104 -32.24 13.98 22.98
N GLU A 105 -32.91 14.63 22.03
CA GLU A 105 -33.72 13.98 20.99
C GLU A 105 -32.94 12.90 20.21
N GLY A 106 -33.58 11.74 20.03
CA GLY A 106 -33.07 10.60 19.25
C GLY A 106 -31.94 9.80 19.91
N ALA A 107 -31.58 10.11 21.17
CA ALA A 107 -30.58 9.38 21.95
C ALA A 107 -30.96 9.25 23.44
N GLU A 108 -32.23 9.50 23.78
CA GLU A 108 -32.78 9.68 25.13
C GLU A 108 -32.53 8.46 26.03
N SER A 109 -32.54 7.27 25.43
CA SER A 109 -32.37 5.98 26.12
C SER A 109 -31.02 5.85 26.86
N ARG A 110 -30.04 6.72 26.59
CA ARG A 110 -28.75 6.75 27.30
C ARG A 110 -28.84 7.42 28.67
N GLY A 111 -29.84 8.28 28.90
CA GLY A 111 -30.11 8.91 30.20
C GLY A 111 -30.80 8.00 31.22
N ARG A 112 -31.24 6.80 30.82
CA ARG A 112 -32.04 5.87 31.64
C ARG A 112 -31.46 5.53 33.01
N ALA A 113 -30.13 5.57 33.15
CA ALA A 113 -29.39 5.26 34.37
C ALA A 113 -28.56 6.46 34.85
N ILE A 114 -29.14 7.66 34.82
CA ILE A 114 -28.47 8.88 35.30
C ILE A 114 -28.45 8.95 36.83
N GLU A 115 -27.26 9.19 37.37
CA GLU A 115 -26.91 9.32 38.78
C GLU A 115 -26.61 10.82 39.05
N ILE A 116 -27.21 11.40 40.10
CA ILE A 116 -26.91 12.76 40.56
C ILE A 116 -26.14 12.66 41.88
N LEU A 117 -24.99 13.33 41.94
CA LEU A 117 -24.15 13.40 43.13
C LEU A 117 -23.90 14.86 43.52
N LEU A 118 -23.93 15.14 44.83
CA LEU A 118 -23.70 16.46 45.41
C LEU A 118 -22.39 16.51 46.21
N SER A 119 -21.79 17.69 46.30
CA SER A 119 -20.59 17.93 47.09
C SER A 119 -20.46 19.40 47.50
N THR A 120 -19.93 19.67 48.69
CA THR A 120 -19.55 21.03 49.13
C THR A 120 -18.09 21.37 48.80
N ASP A 121 -17.24 20.37 48.51
CA ASP A 121 -15.79 20.50 48.35
C ASP A 121 -15.20 19.93 47.03
N ALA A 122 -16.05 19.35 46.17
CA ALA A 122 -15.72 18.65 44.91
C ALA A 122 -14.86 17.37 45.05
N THR A 123 -14.59 16.90 46.27
CA THR A 123 -13.81 15.70 46.58
C THR A 123 -14.67 14.60 47.21
N ASN A 124 -15.55 14.97 48.14
CA ASN A 124 -16.50 14.09 48.82
C ASN A 124 -17.86 14.20 48.13
N TRP A 125 -18.29 13.12 47.46
CA TRP A 125 -19.51 13.09 46.66
C TRP A 125 -20.56 12.15 47.28
N ALA A 126 -21.74 12.69 47.56
CA ALA A 126 -22.90 11.91 48.00
C ALA A 126 -23.85 11.70 46.81
N GLU A 127 -24.12 10.45 46.44
CA GLU A 127 -25.21 10.12 45.53
C GLU A 127 -26.55 10.44 46.20
N VAL A 128 -27.36 11.28 45.56
CA VAL A 128 -28.67 11.71 46.09
C VAL A 128 -29.85 11.24 45.25
N TYR A 129 -29.58 10.80 44.02
CA TYR A 129 -30.59 10.30 43.09
C TYR A 129 -29.96 9.35 42.07
N THR A 130 -30.67 8.28 41.75
CA THR A 130 -30.39 7.39 40.62
C THR A 130 -31.72 7.15 39.89
N HIS A 131 -31.73 7.36 38.58
CA HIS A 131 -32.95 7.25 37.76
C HIS A 131 -33.44 5.80 37.63
N ASP A 132 -34.75 5.62 37.46
CA ASP A 132 -35.45 4.33 37.61
C ASP A 132 -35.39 3.43 36.35
N GLY A 133 -34.54 3.75 35.38
CA GLY A 133 -34.44 3.03 34.10
C GLY A 133 -35.40 3.53 33.01
N LYS A 134 -36.35 4.42 33.32
CA LYS A 134 -37.26 4.99 32.31
C LYS A 134 -36.56 6.00 31.41
N THR A 135 -37.20 6.31 30.28
CA THR A 135 -36.72 7.34 29.36
C THR A 135 -37.39 8.65 29.72
N PHE A 136 -36.60 9.71 29.92
CA PHE A 136 -37.11 11.08 30.06
C PHE A 136 -36.70 11.92 28.84
N HIS A 137 -37.42 13.01 28.59
CA HIS A 137 -37.25 13.84 27.39
C HIS A 137 -36.82 15.27 27.81
N GLY A 138 -37.38 16.31 27.20
CA GLY A 138 -37.14 17.72 27.56
C GLY A 138 -36.45 18.52 26.45
N GLY A 139 -35.55 17.92 25.66
CA GLY A 139 -34.80 18.62 24.61
C GLY A 139 -35.58 19.00 23.36
N VAL A 140 -36.90 18.81 23.35
CA VAL A 140 -37.84 19.23 22.30
C VAL A 140 -39.00 19.96 22.98
N GLU A 141 -39.41 21.09 22.44
CA GLU A 141 -40.52 21.89 22.96
C GLU A 141 -41.81 21.04 23.07
N GLY A 142 -42.51 21.15 24.21
CA GLY A 142 -43.68 20.34 24.53
C GLY A 142 -43.40 18.95 25.11
N THR A 143 -42.14 18.50 25.19
CA THR A 143 -41.78 17.24 25.88
C THR A 143 -41.39 17.47 27.35
N GLN A 144 -41.66 16.51 28.23
CA GLN A 144 -41.35 16.65 29.66
C GLN A 144 -39.86 16.34 29.97
N PRO A 145 -39.12 17.28 30.59
CA PRO A 145 -37.80 17.01 31.16
C PRO A 145 -37.90 16.18 32.45
N LEU A 146 -36.77 15.68 32.95
CA LEU A 146 -36.71 15.05 34.27
C LEU A 146 -36.47 16.10 35.35
N THR A 147 -37.49 16.33 36.20
CA THR A 147 -37.34 17.09 37.44
C THR A 147 -37.02 16.14 38.60
N VAL A 148 -36.00 16.48 39.39
CA VAL A 148 -35.60 15.76 40.60
C VAL A 148 -35.64 16.71 41.80
N ASP A 149 -36.58 16.48 42.71
CA ASP A 149 -36.70 17.24 43.96
C ASP A 149 -35.59 16.83 44.94
N LEU A 150 -34.85 17.82 45.45
CA LEU A 150 -33.74 17.65 46.39
C LEU A 150 -33.83 18.63 47.58
N PRO A 151 -35.01 18.78 48.23
CA PRO A 151 -35.22 19.81 49.24
C PRO A 151 -34.28 19.62 50.45
N GLY A 152 -33.64 20.71 50.87
CA GLY A 152 -32.80 20.71 52.08
C GLY A 152 -31.40 20.11 51.91
N ARG A 153 -30.98 19.81 50.68
CA ARG A 153 -29.61 19.34 50.41
C ARG A 153 -28.66 20.52 50.18
N GLU A 154 -27.71 20.70 51.10
CA GLU A 154 -26.62 21.67 50.90
C GLU A 154 -25.61 21.16 49.88
N THR A 155 -25.28 21.97 48.87
CA THR A 155 -24.23 21.65 47.90
C THR A 155 -23.58 22.91 47.32
N ARG A 156 -22.33 22.79 46.87
CA ARG A 156 -21.69 23.75 45.96
C ARG A 156 -21.52 23.19 44.55
N TYR A 157 -21.36 21.88 44.42
CA TYR A 157 -21.09 21.21 43.16
C TYR A 157 -22.16 20.16 42.86
N VAL A 158 -22.61 20.11 41.61
CA VAL A 158 -23.57 19.10 41.12
C VAL A 158 -22.86 18.27 40.08
N ARG A 159 -22.84 16.94 40.25
CA ARG A 159 -22.35 15.97 39.27
C ARG A 159 -23.51 15.18 38.69
N LEU A 160 -23.49 15.01 37.37
CA LEU A 160 -24.29 14.03 36.64
C LEU A 160 -23.37 12.91 36.12
N GLN A 161 -23.83 11.66 36.16
CA GLN A 161 -23.08 10.49 35.73
C GLN A 161 -24.01 9.41 35.15
N VAL A 162 -23.57 8.64 34.15
CA VAL A 162 -24.29 7.45 33.63
C VAL A 162 -23.32 6.27 33.54
N ARG A 163 -23.78 5.05 33.24
CA ARG A 163 -22.92 3.84 33.16
C ARG A 163 -22.62 3.42 31.73
N ASP A 164 -21.34 3.12 31.47
CA ASP A 164 -20.80 2.48 30.25
C ASP A 164 -21.42 2.94 28.91
N THR A 165 -21.43 4.26 28.67
CA THR A 165 -22.07 4.89 27.49
C THR A 165 -21.50 6.30 27.26
N PHE A 166 -22.18 7.13 26.48
CA PHE A 166 -21.96 8.58 26.38
C PHE A 166 -22.90 9.34 27.33
N LEU A 167 -22.38 10.31 28.08
CA LEU A 167 -23.21 11.32 28.75
C LEU A 167 -23.38 12.54 27.82
N HIS A 168 -24.62 12.93 27.58
CA HIS A 168 -25.01 14.13 26.82
C HIS A 168 -26.42 14.53 27.25
N LEU A 169 -26.65 15.83 27.39
CA LEU A 169 -27.95 16.47 27.63
C LEU A 169 -27.99 17.79 26.83
N ASN A 170 -29.17 18.38 26.70
CA ASN A 170 -29.34 19.72 26.17
C ASN A 170 -28.97 20.77 27.24
N GLU A 171 -29.67 20.76 28.38
CA GLU A 171 -29.49 21.74 29.46
C GLU A 171 -29.68 21.08 30.83
N VAL A 172 -29.03 21.64 31.85
CA VAL A 172 -29.06 21.23 33.26
C VAL A 172 -29.36 22.45 34.12
N GLU A 173 -30.59 22.53 34.62
CA GLU A 173 -31.03 23.64 35.47
C GLU A 173 -31.02 23.23 36.94
N VAL A 174 -30.49 24.08 37.81
CA VAL A 174 -30.40 23.83 39.26
C VAL A 174 -31.08 24.97 39.99
N PHE A 175 -31.99 24.67 40.92
CA PHE A 175 -32.78 25.67 41.64
C PHE A 175 -32.55 25.58 43.15
N ALA A 176 -32.34 26.74 43.80
CA ALA A 176 -32.21 26.83 45.25
C ALA A 176 -33.58 26.94 45.93
N ARG A 177 -33.72 26.40 47.15
CA ARG A 177 -34.97 26.40 47.92
C ARG A 177 -35.53 27.82 48.14
N GLY A 178 -34.67 28.80 48.40
CA GLY A 178 -35.02 30.21 48.57
C GLY A 178 -35.17 31.02 47.26
N ALA A 179 -34.93 30.41 46.09
CA ALA A 179 -35.03 31.06 44.79
C ALA A 179 -35.53 30.07 43.71
N PRO A 180 -36.75 29.52 43.86
CA PRO A 180 -37.22 28.38 43.07
C PRO A 180 -37.47 28.67 41.58
N ALA A 181 -37.39 29.94 41.15
CA ALA A 181 -37.58 30.37 39.76
C ALA A 181 -36.28 30.76 39.05
N ALA A 182 -35.12 30.71 39.72
CA ALA A 182 -33.83 31.12 39.15
C ALA A 182 -32.89 29.92 39.01
N ASN A 183 -32.49 29.60 37.77
CA ASN A 183 -31.45 28.60 37.50
C ASN A 183 -30.10 29.12 38.00
N ILE A 184 -29.64 28.63 39.17
CA ILE A 184 -28.37 29.02 39.78
C ILE A 184 -27.15 28.37 39.12
N ALA A 185 -27.33 27.43 38.19
CA ALA A 185 -26.26 26.86 37.36
C ALA A 185 -25.97 27.67 36.09
N LEU A 186 -26.87 28.58 35.67
CA LEU A 186 -26.75 29.36 34.43
C LEU A 186 -25.42 30.13 34.36
N GLY A 187 -24.66 29.90 33.28
CA GLY A 187 -23.36 30.54 33.01
C GLY A 187 -22.23 30.16 33.97
N LYS A 188 -22.41 29.14 34.82
CA LYS A 188 -21.42 28.74 35.83
C LYS A 188 -20.26 27.93 35.24
N PRO A 189 -19.08 27.91 35.90
CA PRO A 189 -17.98 27.04 35.50
C PRO A 189 -18.41 25.57 35.52
N ALA A 190 -18.20 24.87 34.40
CA ALA A 190 -18.52 23.46 34.24
C ALA A 190 -17.36 22.68 33.60
N THR A 191 -17.30 21.38 33.83
CA THR A 191 -16.31 20.47 33.21
C THR A 191 -16.83 19.03 33.18
N GLN A 192 -16.22 18.18 32.36
CA GLN A 192 -16.66 16.80 32.15
C GLN A 192 -15.45 15.85 31.98
N SER A 193 -15.71 14.54 32.06
CA SER A 193 -14.69 13.48 31.99
C SER A 193 -13.89 13.47 30.68
N SER A 194 -14.55 13.71 29.55
CA SER A 194 -13.95 13.72 28.21
C SER A 194 -14.83 14.48 27.20
N SER A 195 -14.33 14.82 26.02
CA SER A 195 -15.13 15.44 24.93
C SER A 195 -15.28 14.48 23.75
N GLY A 196 -16.52 14.24 23.34
CA GLY A 196 -16.92 13.35 22.25
C GLY A 196 -16.59 13.87 20.85
N SER A 197 -16.91 13.06 19.84
CA SER A 197 -16.85 13.47 18.43
C SER A 197 -17.92 14.50 18.04
N TRP A 198 -18.97 14.63 18.86
CA TRP A 198 -20.11 15.52 18.65
C TRP A 198 -20.08 16.79 19.53
N SER A 199 -19.02 16.96 20.33
CA SER A 199 -18.83 18.13 21.18
C SER A 199 -18.79 19.43 20.38
N LYS A 200 -19.35 20.49 20.95
CA LYS A 200 -19.38 21.85 20.39
C LYS A 200 -18.81 22.86 21.42
N ALA A 201 -18.63 24.11 21.02
CA ALA A 201 -18.39 25.22 21.95
C ALA A 201 -19.64 26.10 21.95
N CYS A 202 -20.33 26.17 23.10
CA CYS A 202 -21.67 26.78 23.19
C CYS A 202 -21.74 28.05 24.05
N LEU A 203 -20.64 28.41 24.73
CA LEU A 203 -20.47 29.70 25.41
C LEU A 203 -19.18 30.38 24.96
N ASP A 204 -19.20 31.71 24.86
CA ASP A 204 -18.01 32.50 24.55
C ASP A 204 -17.10 32.63 25.78
N LYS A 205 -15.92 32.02 25.72
CA LYS A 205 -14.87 32.02 26.77
C LYS A 205 -15.35 31.53 28.15
N PRO A 206 -15.84 30.28 28.28
CA PRO A 206 -16.31 29.76 29.56
C PRO A 206 -15.19 29.65 30.59
N ALA A 207 -15.52 29.97 31.84
CA ALA A 207 -14.59 29.86 32.97
C ALA A 207 -14.20 28.39 33.21
N LYS A 208 -12.89 28.12 33.20
CA LYS A 208 -12.36 26.77 33.41
C LYS A 208 -12.57 26.31 34.84
N LEU A 209 -13.36 25.26 35.04
CA LEU A 209 -13.47 24.57 36.32
C LEU A 209 -12.33 23.54 36.48
N GLU A 210 -11.34 23.86 37.31
CA GLU A 210 -10.28 22.92 37.72
C GLU A 210 -10.70 22.14 38.96
N ILE A 211 -11.51 21.10 38.77
CA ILE A 211 -11.63 20.05 39.80
C ILE A 211 -10.36 19.22 39.74
N ALA A 212 -9.82 18.85 40.91
CA ALA A 212 -8.79 17.84 41.02
C ALA A 212 -9.32 16.52 40.45
N ILE A 213 -9.03 16.27 39.16
CA ILE A 213 -9.29 14.98 38.54
C ILE A 213 -8.45 14.00 39.35
N VAL A 214 -9.13 13.21 40.19
CA VAL A 214 -8.62 11.93 40.65
C VAL A 214 -8.40 11.13 39.39
N LYS A 215 -7.18 11.23 38.83
CA LYS A 215 -6.71 10.34 37.76
C LYS A 215 -7.10 8.96 38.24
N PRO A 216 -7.88 8.18 37.46
CA PRO A 216 -8.43 6.91 37.93
C PRO A 216 -7.28 6.12 38.55
N PRO A 217 -7.36 5.80 39.86
CA PRO A 217 -6.19 5.53 40.70
C PRO A 217 -5.33 4.49 39.99
N PRO A 218 -4.06 4.81 39.69
CA PRO A 218 -3.31 4.31 38.53
C PRO A 218 -3.40 2.81 38.47
N ARG A 219 -4.31 2.31 37.61
CA ARG A 219 -5.08 1.06 37.81
C ARG A 219 -4.62 0.30 39.05
N LYS A 220 -5.20 0.59 40.23
CA LYS A 220 -5.25 -0.45 41.27
C LYS A 220 -5.77 -1.67 40.52
N LYS A 221 -4.95 -2.72 40.45
CA LYS A 221 -5.33 -4.00 39.88
C LYS A 221 -6.35 -4.61 40.84
N VAL A 222 -7.55 -4.04 40.87
CA VAL A 222 -8.77 -4.82 40.93
C VAL A 222 -8.67 -5.68 39.69
N ALA A 223 -8.06 -6.85 39.87
CA ALA A 223 -8.17 -7.90 38.89
C ALA A 223 -9.67 -8.19 38.85
N MET A 224 -10.36 -7.68 37.82
CA MET A 224 -11.52 -8.40 37.32
C MET A 224 -10.98 -9.80 37.06
N ARG A 225 -11.31 -10.73 37.95
CA ARG A 225 -11.06 -12.13 37.71
C ARG A 225 -11.95 -12.47 36.52
N VAL A 226 -11.36 -12.52 35.33
CA VAL A 226 -12.07 -12.96 34.15
C VAL A 226 -12.40 -14.42 34.41
N PHE A 227 -13.69 -14.73 34.48
CA PHE A 227 -14.19 -16.07 34.70
C PHE A 227 -14.81 -16.60 33.41
N ALA A 228 -14.45 -17.81 33.02
CA ALA A 228 -15.06 -18.48 31.89
C ALA A 228 -16.57 -18.68 32.16
N SER A 229 -17.41 -18.27 31.21
CA SER A 229 -18.83 -18.61 31.21
C SER A 229 -19.02 -20.08 30.82
N MET A 230 -20.17 -20.66 31.20
CA MET A 230 -20.50 -22.06 30.84
C MET A 230 -20.54 -22.28 29.31
N GLY A 231 -20.94 -21.25 28.54
CA GLY A 231 -20.84 -21.27 27.07
C GLY A 231 -19.39 -21.40 26.60
N GLN A 232 -18.50 -20.50 27.06
CA GLN A 232 -17.07 -20.55 26.71
C GLN A 232 -16.37 -21.86 27.11
N ILE A 233 -16.81 -22.52 28.20
CA ILE A 233 -16.34 -23.86 28.57
C ILE A 233 -16.85 -24.89 27.58
N SER A 234 -18.12 -24.84 27.22
CA SER A 234 -18.75 -25.78 26.27
C SER A 234 -18.12 -25.68 24.88
N ASP A 235 -17.96 -24.46 24.34
CA ASP A 235 -17.30 -24.17 23.07
C ASP A 235 -15.87 -24.73 23.04
N MET A 236 -15.13 -24.56 24.15
CA MET A 236 -13.76 -25.03 24.29
C MET A 236 -13.67 -26.56 24.40
N LEU A 237 -14.60 -27.21 25.10
CA LEU A 237 -14.68 -28.68 25.14
C LEU A 237 -15.08 -29.27 23.79
N GLU A 238 -15.91 -28.57 23.01
CA GLU A 238 -16.28 -29.00 21.66
C GLU A 238 -15.10 -28.86 20.68
N LEU A 239 -14.40 -27.73 20.70
CA LEU A 239 -13.13 -27.56 19.99
C LEU A 239 -12.09 -28.61 20.42
N THR A 240 -12.10 -29.03 21.68
CA THR A 240 -11.25 -30.13 22.18
C THR A 240 -11.65 -31.48 21.58
N ALA A 241 -12.95 -31.77 21.44
CA ALA A 241 -13.45 -32.97 20.78
C ALA A 241 -13.01 -33.04 19.31
N GLN A 242 -13.17 -31.93 18.57
CA GLN A 242 -12.73 -31.80 17.18
C GLN A 242 -11.21 -31.95 17.06
N THR A 243 -10.45 -31.40 18.01
CA THR A 243 -8.99 -31.55 18.09
C THR A 243 -8.57 -33.01 18.30
N ILE A 244 -9.27 -33.76 19.16
CA ILE A 244 -9.03 -35.20 19.36
C ILE A 244 -9.29 -35.98 18.07
N ALA A 245 -10.40 -35.72 17.38
CA ALA A 245 -10.73 -36.38 16.12
C ALA A 245 -9.69 -36.07 15.02
N TYR A 246 -9.30 -34.80 14.86
CA TYR A 246 -8.25 -34.40 13.91
C TYR A 246 -6.91 -35.12 14.20
N VAL A 247 -6.45 -35.10 15.45
CA VAL A 247 -5.19 -35.76 15.84
C VAL A 247 -5.24 -37.29 15.68
N GLU A 248 -6.42 -37.90 15.81
CA GLU A 248 -6.64 -39.32 15.50
C GLU A 248 -6.50 -39.62 14.00
N THR A 249 -7.00 -38.75 13.11
CA THR A 249 -6.81 -38.96 11.64
C THR A 249 -5.33 -38.96 11.23
N ALA A 250 -4.47 -38.31 12.03
CA ALA A 250 -3.00 -38.35 11.87
C ALA A 250 -2.32 -39.53 12.59
N GLY A 251 -3.08 -40.51 13.08
CA GLY A 251 -2.58 -41.78 13.63
C GLY A 251 -2.19 -41.76 15.12
N ALA A 252 -2.49 -40.70 15.88
CA ALA A 252 -2.14 -40.61 17.29
C ALA A 252 -3.25 -41.15 18.23
N SER A 253 -2.85 -41.84 19.31
CA SER A 253 -3.77 -42.53 20.23
C SER A 253 -4.70 -41.59 21.01
N ARG A 254 -6.02 -41.71 20.79
CA ARG A 254 -7.06 -40.91 21.46
C ARG A 254 -7.51 -41.37 22.86
N SER A 255 -7.35 -42.65 23.22
CA SER A 255 -8.09 -43.30 24.32
C SER A 255 -8.12 -42.54 25.65
N LYS A 256 -6.96 -42.07 26.14
CA LYS A 256 -6.85 -41.28 27.38
C LYS A 256 -7.50 -39.89 27.26
N ALA A 257 -7.40 -39.25 26.09
CA ALA A 257 -7.93 -37.91 25.87
C ALA A 257 -9.46 -37.90 25.76
N THR A 258 -10.04 -38.89 25.06
CA THR A 258 -11.49 -39.09 24.98
C THR A 258 -12.11 -39.34 26.35
N THR A 259 -11.50 -40.17 27.19
CA THR A 259 -11.97 -40.45 28.55
C THR A 259 -11.94 -39.20 29.43
N GLU A 260 -10.87 -38.40 29.41
CA GLU A 260 -10.84 -37.16 30.19
C GLU A 260 -11.82 -36.12 29.65
N LEU A 261 -11.98 -35.97 28.32
CA LEU A 261 -12.99 -35.09 27.74
C LEU A 261 -14.41 -35.44 28.24
N GLN A 262 -14.77 -36.73 28.27
CA GLN A 262 -16.06 -37.16 28.79
C GLN A 262 -16.19 -36.83 30.28
N ARG A 263 -15.12 -37.01 31.08
CA ARG A 263 -15.09 -36.59 32.49
C ARG A 263 -15.29 -35.09 32.67
N LEU A 264 -14.76 -34.25 31.77
CA LEU A 264 -14.95 -32.80 31.79
C LEU A 264 -16.39 -32.42 31.38
N ARG A 265 -16.96 -33.03 30.33
CA ARG A 265 -18.37 -32.82 29.93
C ARG A 265 -19.35 -33.16 31.08
N THR A 266 -19.16 -34.30 31.75
CA THR A 266 -19.97 -34.67 32.94
C THR A 266 -19.84 -33.70 34.12
N LYS A 267 -18.77 -32.90 34.22
CA LYS A 267 -18.67 -31.81 35.21
C LYS A 267 -19.48 -30.57 34.80
N VAL A 268 -19.54 -30.26 33.49
CA VAL A 268 -20.35 -29.15 32.96
C VAL A 268 -21.84 -29.44 33.14
N GLU A 269 -22.29 -30.66 32.81
CA GLU A 269 -23.68 -31.12 32.92
C GLU A 269 -24.26 -31.02 34.34
N LYS A 270 -23.41 -31.09 35.38
CA LYS A 270 -23.83 -31.01 36.80
C LYS A 270 -24.18 -29.58 37.28
N GLY A 271 -23.99 -28.55 36.45
CA GLY A 271 -24.59 -27.21 36.58
C GLY A 271 -24.06 -26.29 37.70
N ASN A 272 -23.78 -26.81 38.90
CA ASN A 272 -23.43 -26.02 40.08
C ASN A 272 -21.91 -25.84 40.24
N LEU A 273 -21.34 -24.89 39.50
CA LEU A 273 -19.91 -24.55 39.57
C LEU A 273 -19.69 -23.09 40.02
N SER A 274 -18.83 -22.89 41.02
CA SER A 274 -18.34 -21.56 41.40
C SER A 274 -17.47 -20.94 40.30
N ASP A 275 -17.26 -19.63 40.37
CA ASP A 275 -16.43 -18.89 39.43
C ASP A 275 -14.99 -19.44 39.30
N GLU A 276 -14.35 -19.78 40.43
CA GLU A 276 -13.05 -20.48 40.46
C GLU A 276 -13.12 -21.89 39.86
N GLN A 277 -14.20 -22.64 40.12
CA GLN A 277 -14.39 -23.99 39.55
C GLN A 277 -14.60 -23.93 38.04
N ARG A 278 -15.31 -22.91 37.52
CA ARG A 278 -15.46 -22.66 36.08
C ARG A 278 -14.11 -22.38 35.42
N ASN A 279 -13.27 -21.53 36.02
CA ASN A 279 -11.90 -21.31 35.52
C ASN A 279 -11.03 -22.56 35.58
N ALA A 280 -11.07 -23.32 36.67
CA ALA A 280 -10.34 -24.57 36.79
C ALA A 280 -10.76 -25.61 35.73
N LEU A 281 -12.07 -25.69 35.42
CA LEU A 281 -12.61 -26.56 34.39
C LEU A 281 -12.23 -26.09 32.98
N TYR A 282 -12.26 -24.78 32.73
CA TYR A 282 -11.79 -24.17 31.49
C TYR A 282 -10.31 -24.46 31.24
N PHE A 283 -9.46 -24.30 32.25
CA PHE A 283 -8.04 -24.63 32.16
C PHE A 283 -7.79 -26.12 31.95
N GLN A 284 -8.55 -27.01 32.61
CA GLN A 284 -8.46 -28.46 32.41
C GLN A 284 -8.69 -28.83 30.93
N GLY A 285 -9.70 -28.24 30.29
CA GLY A 285 -9.96 -28.46 28.86
C GLY A 285 -8.93 -27.81 27.93
N ARG A 286 -8.49 -26.56 28.18
CA ARG A 286 -7.41 -25.92 27.38
C ARG A 286 -6.10 -26.72 27.46
N HIS A 287 -5.73 -27.24 28.63
CA HIS A 287 -4.57 -28.15 28.80
C HIS A 287 -4.79 -29.46 28.04
N LEU A 288 -5.92 -30.14 28.21
CA LEU A 288 -6.25 -31.38 27.49
C LEU A 288 -6.17 -31.19 25.97
N ARG A 289 -6.70 -30.09 25.45
CA ARG A 289 -6.62 -29.71 24.04
C ARG A 289 -5.18 -29.54 23.59
N ARG A 290 -4.40 -28.71 24.31
CA ARG A 290 -3.00 -28.41 23.98
C ARG A 290 -2.14 -29.67 23.99
N GLU A 291 -2.26 -30.51 25.02
CA GLU A 291 -1.57 -31.79 25.13
C GLU A 291 -1.94 -32.75 24.01
N THR A 292 -3.20 -32.76 23.58
CA THR A 292 -3.66 -33.58 22.46
C THR A 292 -3.10 -33.06 21.14
N LEU A 293 -3.29 -31.77 20.85
CA LEU A 293 -2.81 -31.12 19.63
C LEU A 293 -1.30 -31.33 19.44
N PHE A 294 -0.51 -31.17 20.50
CA PHE A 294 0.95 -31.28 20.46
C PHE A 294 1.48 -32.71 20.28
N ARG A 295 0.61 -33.74 20.29
CA ARG A 295 0.93 -35.11 19.86
C ARG A 295 0.78 -35.33 18.36
N HIS A 296 0.26 -34.36 17.60
CA HIS A 296 0.19 -34.44 16.14
C HIS A 296 1.60 -34.65 15.54
N PRO A 297 1.80 -35.63 14.63
CA PRO A 297 3.13 -36.00 14.14
C PRO A 297 3.87 -34.84 13.44
N ASP A 298 3.16 -34.01 12.66
CA ASP A 298 3.79 -32.84 12.00
C ASP A 298 4.30 -31.77 12.99
N LEU A 299 3.87 -31.80 14.26
CA LEU A 299 4.41 -30.97 15.33
C LEU A 299 5.61 -31.62 16.04
N ASN A 300 6.19 -32.70 15.51
CA ASN A 300 7.49 -33.23 15.94
C ASN A 300 8.65 -32.34 15.45
N ILE A 301 8.63 -31.08 15.90
CA ILE A 301 9.57 -30.02 15.55
C ILE A 301 10.39 -29.72 16.79
N GLU A 302 11.71 -29.85 16.71
CA GLU A 302 12.62 -29.61 17.84
C GLU A 302 12.67 -28.11 18.20
N ARG A 303 12.84 -27.26 17.17
CA ARG A 303 13.08 -25.83 17.30
C ARG A 303 12.20 -25.00 16.36
N ILE A 304 11.78 -23.83 16.81
CA ILE A 304 11.13 -22.81 15.98
C ILE A 304 12.09 -21.63 15.87
N LEU A 305 12.45 -21.24 14.65
CA LEU A 305 13.16 -20.00 14.38
C LEU A 305 12.16 -18.84 14.48
N ILE A 306 12.52 -17.77 15.19
CA ILE A 306 11.76 -16.52 15.28
C ILE A 306 12.70 -15.33 15.07
N ASN A 307 12.13 -14.16 14.83
CA ASN A 307 12.83 -12.89 14.85
C ASN A 307 12.36 -12.04 16.03
N GLN A 308 13.29 -11.38 16.72
CA GLN A 308 13.06 -10.52 17.87
C GLN A 308 13.61 -9.13 17.60
N ALA A 309 12.71 -8.20 17.27
CA ALA A 309 13.03 -6.79 17.07
C ALA A 309 11.76 -5.95 17.18
N PRO A 310 11.85 -4.66 17.54
CA PRO A 310 10.71 -3.76 17.43
C PRO A 310 10.15 -3.71 16.00
N ALA A 311 8.88 -3.35 15.86
CA ALA A 311 8.31 -2.98 14.56
C ALA A 311 9.07 -1.78 13.94
N PRO A 312 8.94 -1.47 12.64
CA PRO A 312 9.54 -0.27 12.06
C PRO A 312 9.15 1.02 12.81
N ALA A 313 10.05 1.99 12.86
CA ALA A 313 9.82 3.31 13.45
C ALA A 313 8.84 4.18 12.64
N TYR A 314 8.39 3.71 11.46
CA TYR A 314 7.35 4.35 10.66
C TYR A 314 6.43 3.27 10.10
N SER A 315 5.20 3.19 10.60
CA SER A 315 4.16 2.32 10.02
C SER A 315 3.81 2.80 8.61
N HIS A 316 4.11 1.98 7.59
CA HIS A 316 3.62 2.08 6.20
C HIS A 316 4.24 0.92 5.38
N ASN A 317 3.52 0.42 4.39
CA ASN A 317 3.84 -0.82 3.65
C ASN A 317 5.21 -0.80 2.92
N GLY A 318 5.68 0.36 2.44
CA GLY A 318 7.02 0.47 1.84
C GLY A 318 8.13 0.93 2.77
N ASP A 319 7.79 1.59 3.89
CA ASP A 319 8.78 2.21 4.77
C ASP A 319 9.38 1.19 5.74
N GLN A 320 8.67 0.09 5.99
CA GLN A 320 9.16 -1.04 6.78
C GLN A 320 10.41 -1.73 6.20
N HIS A 321 10.58 -1.70 4.87
CA HIS A 321 11.71 -2.32 4.18
C HIS A 321 12.96 -1.43 4.14
N LEU A 322 12.87 -0.16 4.58
CA LEU A 322 13.99 0.80 4.52
C LEU A 322 14.83 0.79 5.81
N GLY A 323 16.15 0.72 5.68
CA GLY A 323 17.08 0.69 6.82
C GLY A 323 16.92 1.89 7.76
N ARG A 324 16.57 3.06 7.22
CA ARG A 324 16.29 4.31 7.97
C ARG A 324 15.14 4.26 8.99
N HIS A 325 14.22 3.31 8.84
CA HIS A 325 13.09 3.11 9.76
C HIS A 325 13.24 1.84 10.60
N SER A 326 14.36 1.15 10.47
CA SER A 326 14.68 -0.04 11.24
C SER A 326 15.00 0.32 12.70
N ARG A 327 14.72 -0.59 13.64
CA ARG A 327 15.02 -0.48 15.07
C ARG A 327 15.76 -1.75 15.51
N PRO A 328 16.87 -1.65 16.26
CA PRO A 328 17.69 -2.81 16.60
C PRO A 328 16.99 -3.73 17.61
N GLY A 329 17.39 -4.99 17.66
CA GLY A 329 16.87 -5.99 18.60
C GLY A 329 17.72 -7.26 18.63
N PRO A 330 17.38 -8.27 19.47
CA PRO A 330 18.13 -9.52 19.56
C PRO A 330 18.28 -10.30 18.24
N GLY A 331 17.40 -10.06 17.26
CA GLY A 331 17.48 -10.63 15.92
C GLY A 331 16.97 -12.07 15.85
N LEU A 332 17.69 -12.92 15.11
CA LEU A 332 17.28 -14.30 14.87
C LEU A 332 17.50 -15.18 16.11
N THR A 333 16.42 -15.78 16.60
CA THR A 333 16.36 -16.53 17.85
C THR A 333 15.75 -17.91 17.63
N LEU A 334 16.37 -18.94 18.19
CA LEU A 334 15.81 -20.29 18.23
C LEU A 334 15.00 -20.49 19.51
N LEU A 335 13.75 -20.91 19.38
CA LEU A 335 12.92 -21.41 20.47
C LEU A 335 13.05 -22.94 20.56
N SER A 336 13.69 -23.42 21.62
CA SER A 336 13.70 -24.85 22.00
C SER A 336 12.70 -25.11 23.15
N ASN A 337 12.32 -26.37 23.38
CA ASN A 337 11.32 -26.78 24.37
C ASN A 337 9.97 -26.02 24.29
N TRP A 338 9.64 -25.49 23.09
CA TRP A 338 8.54 -24.55 22.84
C TRP A 338 7.13 -25.08 23.18
N LYS A 339 6.96 -26.40 23.29
CA LYS A 339 5.71 -27.05 23.70
C LYS A 339 5.41 -26.86 25.19
N THR A 340 6.44 -27.00 26.03
CA THR A 340 6.35 -26.84 27.48
C THR A 340 6.89 -25.47 27.86
N THR A 341 8.06 -25.35 28.47
CA THR A 341 8.69 -24.07 28.87
C THR A 341 9.65 -23.61 27.76
N PRO A 342 9.31 -22.62 26.91
CA PRO A 342 10.15 -22.22 25.79
C PRO A 342 11.47 -21.60 26.27
N ILE A 343 12.57 -22.01 25.65
CA ILE A 343 13.91 -21.45 25.86
C ILE A 343 14.29 -20.71 24.58
N ALA A 344 14.50 -19.40 24.68
CA ALA A 344 14.85 -18.52 23.57
C ALA A 344 16.35 -18.26 23.53
N THR A 345 17.01 -18.62 22.42
CA THR A 345 18.46 -18.44 22.22
C THR A 345 18.74 -17.63 20.95
N PRO A 346 19.10 -16.34 21.06
CA PRO A 346 19.60 -15.53 19.95
C PRO A 346 20.96 -16.08 19.47
N PHE A 347 20.98 -16.78 18.33
CA PHE A 347 22.16 -17.58 17.93
C PHE A 347 23.22 -16.78 17.17
N LEU A 348 22.93 -15.53 16.81
CA LEU A 348 23.85 -14.58 16.16
C LEU A 348 24.45 -13.56 17.15
N ALA A 349 24.16 -13.67 18.45
CA ALA A 349 24.67 -12.76 19.47
C ALA A 349 26.22 -12.70 19.45
N GLY A 350 26.77 -11.49 19.38
CA GLY A 350 28.22 -11.27 19.32
C GLY A 350 28.90 -11.60 17.98
N ARG A 351 28.14 -11.98 16.93
CA ARG A 351 28.68 -12.29 15.58
C ARG A 351 28.33 -11.27 14.51
N LEU A 352 27.41 -10.36 14.81
CA LEU A 352 27.08 -9.19 13.99
C LEU A 352 27.16 -7.94 14.88
N PRO A 353 27.45 -6.75 14.31
CA PRO A 353 27.31 -5.48 15.01
C PRO A 353 25.86 -5.28 15.50
N LYS A 354 25.60 -4.29 16.34
CA LYS A 354 24.23 -3.91 16.71
C LYS A 354 23.43 -3.53 15.46
N GLY A 355 22.24 -4.11 15.34
CA GLY A 355 21.40 -3.93 14.16
C GLY A 355 20.11 -4.73 14.24
N VAL A 356 19.52 -5.05 13.09
CA VAL A 356 18.25 -5.79 13.01
C VAL A 356 18.16 -6.67 11.77
N ALA A 357 17.81 -7.93 12.00
CA ALA A 357 17.45 -8.89 10.96
C ALA A 357 15.99 -8.71 10.52
N ARG A 358 15.69 -9.00 9.25
CA ARG A 358 14.36 -9.01 8.63
C ARG A 358 14.21 -10.22 7.71
N ASN A 359 12.95 -10.62 7.53
CA ASN A 359 12.49 -11.56 6.50
C ASN A 359 13.41 -12.78 6.29
N PRO A 360 13.62 -13.62 7.31
CA PRO A 360 14.42 -14.83 7.17
C PRO A 360 13.69 -15.89 6.34
N ASP A 361 14.42 -16.60 5.47
CA ASP A 361 13.97 -17.86 4.86
C ASP A 361 14.95 -19.00 5.21
N LEU A 362 14.37 -20.17 5.49
CA LEU A 362 15.08 -21.36 5.97
C LEU A 362 15.45 -22.25 4.79
N HIS A 363 16.72 -22.64 4.65
CA HIS A 363 17.11 -23.51 3.56
C HIS A 363 16.43 -24.89 3.64
N TYR A 364 16.30 -25.59 2.52
CA TYR A 364 15.52 -26.83 2.43
C TYR A 364 16.04 -27.97 3.32
N ASP A 365 17.34 -27.96 3.65
CA ASP A 365 17.97 -28.88 4.63
C ASP A 365 17.77 -28.46 6.10
N ALA A 366 17.24 -27.27 6.37
CA ALA A 366 17.13 -26.68 7.70
C ALA A 366 18.47 -26.59 8.48
N GLU A 367 19.59 -26.43 7.78
CA GLU A 367 20.93 -26.27 8.38
C GLU A 367 21.39 -24.79 8.36
N LYS A 368 20.86 -23.99 7.43
CA LYS A 368 21.19 -22.56 7.26
C LYS A 368 19.97 -21.68 6.93
N VAL A 369 20.11 -20.37 7.14
CA VAL A 369 19.07 -19.35 6.96
C VAL A 369 19.63 -18.14 6.19
N VAL A 370 18.87 -17.61 5.22
CA VAL A 370 19.16 -16.35 4.54
C VAL A 370 18.24 -15.27 5.10
N PHE A 371 18.72 -14.04 5.29
CA PHE A 371 17.97 -12.94 5.88
C PHE A 371 18.51 -11.59 5.41
N ALA A 372 17.70 -10.54 5.53
CA ALA A 372 18.17 -9.17 5.36
C ALA A 372 18.65 -8.60 6.70
N TYR A 373 19.73 -7.83 6.70
CA TYR A 373 20.28 -7.21 7.92
C TYR A 373 20.62 -5.74 7.71
N CYS A 374 20.19 -4.90 8.66
CA CYS A 374 20.60 -3.49 8.73
C CYS A 374 21.53 -3.31 9.92
N ASP A 375 22.78 -2.96 9.62
CA ASP A 375 23.82 -2.54 10.57
C ASP A 375 23.51 -1.11 11.08
N HIS A 376 23.57 -0.91 12.40
CA HIS A 376 23.38 0.41 13.05
C HIS A 376 24.69 1.01 13.57
N GLU A 377 25.80 0.27 13.59
CA GLU A 377 27.12 0.75 14.01
C GLU A 377 27.90 1.37 12.85
N ARG A 378 27.64 0.95 11.61
CA ARG A 378 28.24 1.56 10.41
C ARG A 378 27.93 3.05 10.24
N THR A 379 26.80 3.54 10.77
CA THR A 379 26.42 4.97 10.68
C THR A 379 25.37 5.40 11.70
N ASP A 380 25.66 6.48 12.42
CA ASP A 380 24.71 7.18 13.28
C ASP A 380 23.59 7.89 12.49
N ASP A 381 23.88 8.33 11.25
CA ASP A 381 22.87 8.92 10.37
C ASP A 381 21.90 7.84 9.88
N ALA A 382 20.69 7.85 10.45
CA ALA A 382 19.61 6.96 10.07
C ALA A 382 19.30 7.02 8.56
N ASN A 383 19.53 8.13 7.86
CA ASN A 383 19.28 8.22 6.41
C ASN A 383 20.22 7.36 5.57
N GLN A 384 21.40 7.01 6.09
CA GLN A 384 22.42 6.23 5.38
C GLN A 384 22.33 4.72 5.64
N ARG A 385 21.56 4.31 6.66
CA ARG A 385 21.28 2.92 7.02
C ARG A 385 20.52 2.21 5.90
N ARG A 386 20.97 0.99 5.58
CA ARG A 386 20.51 0.17 4.47
C ARG A 386 20.52 -1.31 4.84
N TYR A 387 19.59 -2.08 4.29
CA TYR A 387 19.63 -3.54 4.37
C TYR A 387 20.55 -4.13 3.29
N PHE A 388 21.29 -5.17 3.66
CA PHE A 388 21.94 -6.11 2.74
C PHE A 388 21.58 -7.55 3.11
N LEU A 389 21.82 -8.49 2.21
CA LEU A 389 21.55 -9.90 2.45
C LEU A 389 22.69 -10.58 3.20
N TYR A 390 22.35 -11.48 4.11
CA TYR A 390 23.26 -12.29 4.91
C TYR A 390 22.79 -13.75 4.93
N GLU A 391 23.74 -14.68 5.09
CA GLU A 391 23.48 -16.11 5.32
C GLU A 391 24.14 -16.53 6.64
N ALA A 392 23.52 -17.46 7.39
CA ALA A 392 24.12 -18.03 8.59
C ALA A 392 23.73 -19.50 8.80
N ALA A 393 24.62 -20.29 9.42
CA ALA A 393 24.28 -21.62 9.91
C ALA A 393 23.45 -21.55 11.20
N LEU A 394 22.42 -22.40 11.33
CA LEU A 394 21.52 -22.43 12.49
C LEU A 394 22.16 -23.01 13.76
N ASN A 395 23.35 -23.61 13.68
CA ASN A 395 24.17 -23.93 14.85
C ASN A 395 24.97 -22.71 15.36
N GLY A 396 24.89 -21.56 14.68
CA GLY A 396 25.64 -20.35 15.00
C GLY A 396 27.14 -20.45 14.73
N SER A 397 27.62 -21.39 13.91
CA SER A 397 29.06 -21.55 13.63
C SER A 397 29.65 -20.43 12.77
N TRP A 398 28.88 -19.92 11.79
CA TRP A 398 29.27 -18.86 10.88
C TRP A 398 28.10 -17.97 10.47
N VAL A 399 28.43 -16.75 10.02
CA VAL A 399 27.52 -15.78 9.38
C VAL A 399 28.32 -15.00 8.33
N HIS A 400 27.73 -14.74 7.18
CA HIS A 400 28.37 -14.08 6.04
C HIS A 400 27.44 -13.02 5.44
N GLN A 401 27.99 -11.86 5.09
CA GLN A 401 27.32 -10.88 4.24
C GLN A 401 27.43 -11.33 2.78
N LEU A 402 26.32 -11.28 2.03
CA LEU A 402 26.26 -11.69 0.62
C LEU A 402 26.31 -10.49 -0.32
N THR A 403 25.36 -9.54 -0.18
CA THR A 403 25.29 -8.32 -1.01
C THR A 403 25.87 -7.11 -0.29
N GLY A 404 26.23 -6.05 -1.02
CA GLY A 404 27.01 -4.95 -0.47
C GLY A 404 28.44 -5.36 -0.09
N THR A 405 29.01 -6.33 -0.80
CA THR A 405 30.38 -6.85 -0.68
C THR A 405 31.19 -6.54 -1.94
N ALA A 406 32.47 -6.90 -1.98
CA ALA A 406 33.30 -6.78 -3.18
C ALA A 406 32.79 -7.56 -4.41
N ARG A 407 31.92 -8.58 -4.24
CA ARG A 407 31.32 -9.35 -5.35
C ARG A 407 30.07 -8.68 -5.93
N ASP A 408 29.58 -7.62 -5.29
CA ASP A 408 28.45 -6.83 -5.70
C ASP A 408 28.92 -5.52 -6.38
N PRO A 409 28.76 -5.36 -7.70
CA PRO A 409 29.25 -4.18 -8.42
C PRO A 409 28.44 -2.90 -8.09
N LEU A 410 27.37 -3.01 -7.29
CA LEU A 410 26.46 -1.93 -6.95
C LEU A 410 25.92 -1.24 -8.20
N GLU A 411 25.63 -2.04 -9.24
CA GLU A 411 25.06 -1.57 -10.49
C GLU A 411 23.67 -1.00 -10.27
N THR A 412 23.38 0.10 -10.98
CA THR A 412 22.07 0.76 -10.95
C THR A 412 21.52 0.98 -12.34
N ARG A 413 20.19 0.93 -12.47
CA ARG A 413 19.52 1.14 -13.75
C ARG A 413 19.88 2.50 -14.35
N HIS A 414 20.61 2.45 -15.47
CA HIS A 414 21.18 3.61 -16.19
C HIS A 414 22.17 4.45 -15.37
N ASN A 415 22.95 3.80 -14.49
CA ASN A 415 23.95 4.43 -13.61
C ASN A 415 23.41 5.53 -12.69
N ARG A 416 22.08 5.56 -12.45
CA ARG A 416 21.44 6.57 -11.60
C ARG A 416 21.90 6.46 -10.14
N CYS A 417 21.94 7.61 -9.47
CA CYS A 417 22.31 7.79 -8.06
C CYS A 417 21.15 8.47 -7.29
N THR A 418 19.91 8.03 -7.54
CA THR A 418 18.72 8.70 -7.01
C THR A 418 18.18 8.09 -5.73
N ALA A 419 18.59 6.87 -5.35
CA ALA A 419 18.31 6.23 -4.08
C ALA A 419 19.49 5.35 -3.63
N LEU A 420 19.61 5.07 -2.32
CA LEU A 420 20.55 4.07 -1.82
C LEU A 420 20.19 2.69 -2.38
N ILE A 421 21.20 1.86 -2.59
CA ILE A 421 21.01 0.43 -2.81
C ILE A 421 20.73 -0.21 -1.45
N GLU A 422 19.58 -0.85 -1.38
CA GLU A 422 19.13 -1.69 -0.27
C GLU A 422 18.60 -2.99 -0.88
N ASP A 423 18.93 -4.12 -0.29
CA ASP A 423 18.47 -5.45 -0.70
C ASP A 423 17.75 -6.12 0.48
N ASN A 424 16.53 -6.63 0.25
CA ASN A 424 15.64 -7.11 1.30
C ASN A 424 14.81 -8.34 0.85
N ASP A 425 14.01 -8.90 1.75
CA ASP A 425 13.10 -10.04 1.56
C ASP A 425 13.70 -11.21 0.73
N PRO A 426 14.80 -11.85 1.18
CA PRO A 426 15.39 -12.98 0.46
C PRO A 426 14.60 -14.29 0.62
N CYS A 427 14.63 -15.13 -0.42
CA CYS A 427 14.23 -16.54 -0.35
C CYS A 427 15.18 -17.44 -1.18
N TYR A 428 15.32 -18.70 -0.76
CA TYR A 428 16.11 -19.70 -1.47
C TYR A 428 15.36 -20.26 -2.68
N LEU A 429 16.02 -20.25 -3.83
CA LEU A 429 15.55 -20.93 -5.03
C LEU A 429 15.96 -22.42 -5.02
N PRO A 430 15.24 -23.30 -5.75
CA PRO A 430 15.58 -24.72 -5.82
C PRO A 430 16.98 -25.03 -6.40
N ASP A 431 17.56 -24.09 -7.16
CA ASP A 431 18.93 -24.14 -7.72
C ASP A 431 19.98 -23.49 -6.81
N ASP A 432 19.72 -23.44 -5.49
CA ASP A 432 20.54 -22.88 -4.41
C ASP A 432 20.86 -21.37 -4.54
N HIS A 433 20.41 -20.72 -5.61
CA HIS A 433 20.47 -19.27 -5.76
C HIS A 433 19.46 -18.58 -4.83
N ILE A 434 19.59 -17.26 -4.70
CA ILE A 434 18.72 -16.47 -3.82
C ILE A 434 17.95 -15.47 -4.68
N ALA A 435 16.63 -15.41 -4.51
CA ALA A 435 15.80 -14.31 -5.02
C ALA A 435 15.50 -13.32 -3.90
N PHE A 436 15.39 -12.03 -4.24
CA PHE A 436 15.25 -10.94 -3.27
C PHE A 436 14.72 -9.66 -3.93
N ILE A 437 14.27 -8.67 -3.16
CA ILE A 437 13.87 -7.37 -3.68
C ILE A 437 14.97 -6.32 -3.53
N SER A 438 15.09 -5.39 -4.49
CA SER A 438 16.15 -4.38 -4.45
C SER A 438 15.74 -3.02 -5.07
N THR A 439 16.33 -1.95 -4.53
CA THR A 439 16.19 -0.57 -5.00
C THR A 439 17.15 -0.20 -6.16
N ARG A 440 17.94 -1.16 -6.68
CA ARG A 440 18.81 -1.00 -7.89
C ARG A 440 18.05 -0.53 -9.13
N SER A 441 16.73 -0.70 -9.13
CA SER A 441 15.77 -0.12 -10.07
C SER A 441 15.93 1.41 -10.22
N GLN A 442 16.35 2.11 -9.16
CA GLN A 442 16.43 3.58 -9.06
C GLN A 442 15.14 4.28 -9.53
N SER A 443 14.01 3.76 -9.04
CA SER A 443 12.68 4.35 -9.20
C SER A 443 12.02 4.63 -7.84
N TYR A 444 10.84 5.25 -7.84
CA TYR A 444 10.13 5.70 -6.63
C TYR A 444 8.62 5.43 -6.72
N GLY A 445 7.99 5.12 -5.58
CA GLY A 445 6.53 4.99 -5.49
C GLY A 445 5.81 6.32 -5.76
N ARG A 446 4.72 6.28 -6.55
CA ARG A 446 4.09 7.47 -7.12
C ARG A 446 3.20 8.28 -6.17
N CYS A 447 2.66 7.65 -5.12
CA CYS A 447 1.67 8.24 -4.20
C CYS A 447 2.27 9.01 -3.00
N HIS A 448 3.58 8.93 -2.75
CA HIS A 448 4.18 9.35 -1.48
C HIS A 448 4.45 10.86 -1.31
N GLY A 449 3.82 11.74 -2.10
CA GLY A 449 3.90 13.20 -1.92
C GLY A 449 5.31 13.83 -1.96
N GLY A 450 6.32 13.10 -2.44
CA GLY A 450 7.72 13.51 -2.28
C GLY A 450 8.33 13.14 -0.91
N ARG A 451 8.00 11.97 -0.35
CA ARG A 451 8.73 11.27 0.74
C ARG A 451 9.71 10.24 0.15
N TYR A 452 10.81 9.95 0.85
CA TYR A 452 11.79 8.96 0.40
C TYR A 452 11.22 7.55 0.54
N ASN A 453 10.75 6.98 -0.57
CA ASN A 453 10.28 5.60 -0.65
C ASN A 453 10.62 5.07 -2.07
N PRO A 454 11.85 4.57 -2.28
CA PRO A 454 12.29 4.01 -3.55
C PRO A 454 11.50 2.73 -3.90
N ALA A 455 11.40 2.43 -5.19
CA ALA A 455 10.66 1.29 -5.70
C ALA A 455 11.50 0.01 -5.64
N TRP A 456 11.00 -0.97 -4.88
CA TRP A 456 11.59 -2.30 -4.77
C TRP A 456 11.11 -3.20 -5.91
N VAL A 457 12.03 -3.96 -6.54
CA VAL A 457 11.69 -4.95 -7.59
C VAL A 457 12.53 -6.22 -7.45
N LEU A 458 12.00 -7.34 -7.92
CA LEU A 458 12.61 -8.66 -7.82
C LEU A 458 13.94 -8.80 -8.59
N HIS A 459 14.93 -9.40 -7.93
CA HIS A 459 16.26 -9.76 -8.41
C HIS A 459 16.60 -11.20 -7.99
N ARG A 460 17.67 -11.78 -8.57
CA ARG A 460 18.35 -12.97 -8.06
C ARG A 460 19.87 -12.79 -8.04
N CYS A 461 20.56 -13.50 -7.17
CA CYS A 461 22.01 -13.63 -7.13
C CYS A 461 22.43 -15.10 -7.02
N ALA A 462 23.71 -15.36 -7.22
CA ALA A 462 24.35 -16.62 -6.91
C ALA A 462 24.39 -16.88 -5.38
N PRO A 463 24.63 -18.13 -4.94
CA PRO A 463 24.71 -18.46 -3.51
C PRO A 463 25.73 -17.61 -2.74
N ASP A 464 26.76 -17.09 -3.43
CA ASP A 464 27.82 -16.25 -2.87
C ASP A 464 27.55 -14.74 -2.95
N GLY A 465 26.31 -14.33 -3.26
CA GLY A 465 25.91 -12.93 -3.45
C GLY A 465 26.31 -12.31 -4.80
N GLY A 466 27.14 -13.00 -5.59
CA GLY A 466 27.59 -12.52 -6.91
C GLY A 466 26.52 -12.64 -8.00
N ARG A 467 26.85 -12.20 -9.23
CA ARG A 467 26.02 -12.34 -10.44
C ARG A 467 24.58 -11.85 -10.28
N ILE A 468 24.39 -10.73 -9.57
CA ILE A 468 23.08 -10.10 -9.33
C ILE A 468 22.40 -9.75 -10.68
N ARG A 469 21.15 -10.18 -10.86
CA ARG A 469 20.34 -9.89 -12.05
C ARG A 469 18.90 -9.54 -11.67
N GLN A 470 18.37 -8.48 -12.26
CA GLN A 470 16.96 -8.10 -12.17
C GLN A 470 16.07 -9.16 -12.83
N LEU A 471 15.06 -9.65 -12.10
CA LEU A 471 14.05 -10.60 -12.58
C LEU A 471 12.79 -9.90 -13.09
N SER A 472 12.34 -8.83 -12.43
CA SER A 472 11.11 -8.13 -12.79
C SER A 472 11.36 -6.70 -13.23
N PHE A 473 10.51 -6.19 -14.13
CA PHE A 473 10.62 -4.82 -14.65
C PHE A 473 9.42 -3.96 -14.26
N GLY A 474 9.02 -4.07 -12.99
CA GLY A 474 8.01 -3.24 -12.35
C GLY A 474 8.29 -1.74 -12.43
N ASN A 475 7.21 -0.96 -12.34
CA ASN A 475 7.17 0.50 -12.28
C ASN A 475 6.89 1.03 -10.86
N GLU A 476 6.30 0.20 -10.01
CA GLU A 476 5.97 0.41 -8.60
C GLU A 476 6.70 -0.64 -7.71
N ASN A 477 6.28 -0.80 -6.45
CA ASN A 477 6.88 -1.73 -5.50
C ASN A 477 6.44 -3.19 -5.71
N GLU A 478 7.37 -4.09 -5.42
CA GLU A 478 7.17 -5.52 -5.30
C GLU A 478 7.81 -6.00 -3.99
N TYR A 479 7.16 -6.90 -3.25
CA TYR A 479 7.55 -7.34 -1.91
C TYR A 479 7.46 -8.85 -1.72
N GLU A 480 8.25 -9.35 -0.76
CA GLU A 480 8.15 -10.69 -0.17
C GLU A 480 7.99 -11.85 -1.17
N PRO A 481 9.02 -12.09 -2.01
CA PRO A 481 9.05 -13.27 -2.85
C PRO A 481 9.16 -14.56 -2.02
N ALA A 482 8.43 -15.59 -2.43
CA ALA A 482 8.51 -16.94 -1.89
C ALA A 482 8.42 -17.98 -3.01
N VAL A 483 8.97 -19.17 -2.79
CA VAL A 483 8.93 -20.27 -3.76
C VAL A 483 7.70 -21.14 -3.53
N LEU A 484 6.94 -21.41 -4.60
CA LEU A 484 5.81 -22.32 -4.63
C LEU A 484 6.27 -23.79 -4.71
N ASN A 485 5.39 -24.72 -4.34
CA ASN A 485 5.67 -26.17 -4.38
C ASN A 485 6.06 -26.70 -5.79
N ASP A 486 5.77 -25.94 -6.85
CA ASP A 486 6.13 -26.24 -8.25
C ASP A 486 7.39 -25.52 -8.76
N GLY A 487 8.11 -24.80 -7.89
CA GLY A 487 9.35 -24.10 -8.21
C GLY A 487 9.18 -22.71 -8.83
N ARG A 488 7.95 -22.20 -8.99
CA ARG A 488 7.70 -20.80 -9.37
C ARG A 488 7.91 -19.86 -8.18
N ILE A 489 8.21 -18.58 -8.44
CA ILE A 489 8.26 -17.53 -7.42
C ILE A 489 6.90 -16.82 -7.40
N VAL A 490 6.25 -16.73 -6.23
CA VAL A 490 5.10 -15.85 -5.96
C VAL A 490 5.59 -14.62 -5.19
N PHE A 491 5.02 -13.44 -5.45
CA PHE A 491 5.38 -12.19 -4.78
C PHE A 491 4.23 -11.17 -4.84
N THR A 492 4.21 -10.20 -3.93
CA THR A 492 3.25 -9.09 -3.97
C THR A 492 3.73 -8.03 -4.95
N ARG A 493 2.84 -7.51 -5.81
CA ARG A 493 3.12 -6.36 -6.69
C ARG A 493 2.03 -5.30 -6.60
N TRP A 494 2.45 -4.05 -6.61
CA TRP A 494 1.59 -2.88 -6.72
C TRP A 494 1.20 -2.66 -8.19
N GLU A 495 -0.05 -2.29 -8.44
CA GLU A 495 -0.54 -2.02 -9.80
C GLU A 495 -1.36 -0.72 -9.87
N TYR A 496 -0.71 0.36 -10.27
CA TYR A 496 -1.32 1.69 -10.44
C TYR A 496 -1.52 2.08 -11.91
N THR A 497 -1.42 1.15 -12.86
CA THR A 497 -1.51 1.47 -14.29
C THR A 497 -2.95 1.73 -14.71
N ASN A 498 -3.35 2.99 -14.57
CA ASN A 498 -4.71 3.49 -14.84
C ASN A 498 -5.76 2.84 -13.93
N ARG A 499 -5.38 2.73 -12.66
CA ARG A 499 -6.15 2.16 -11.55
C ARG A 499 -5.93 3.02 -10.30
N HIS A 500 -6.80 2.83 -9.31
CA HIS A 500 -6.73 3.53 -8.02
C HIS A 500 -5.48 3.13 -7.23
N GLU A 501 -4.75 4.12 -6.72
CA GLU A 501 -3.39 3.97 -6.16
C GLU A 501 -3.30 3.31 -4.77
N MET A 502 -4.34 2.64 -4.29
CA MET A 502 -4.36 2.05 -2.94
C MET A 502 -4.97 0.64 -2.87
N LEU A 503 -5.74 0.20 -3.87
CA LEU A 503 -6.59 -1.00 -3.77
C LEU A 503 -5.97 -2.28 -4.36
N PHE A 504 -4.91 -2.17 -5.17
CA PHE A 504 -4.44 -3.25 -6.03
C PHE A 504 -2.97 -3.60 -5.74
N HIS A 505 -2.75 -4.29 -4.63
CA HIS A 505 -1.45 -4.75 -4.16
C HIS A 505 -1.44 -6.27 -3.93
N MET A 506 -1.36 -7.01 -5.03
CA MET A 506 -1.88 -8.37 -5.14
C MET A 506 -0.78 -9.35 -5.55
N LEU A 507 -1.08 -10.64 -5.58
CA LEU A 507 -0.08 -11.68 -5.80
C LEU A 507 0.14 -11.93 -7.29
N TRP A 508 1.40 -11.89 -7.69
CA TRP A 508 1.91 -12.22 -9.02
C TRP A 508 2.89 -13.37 -8.92
N TRP A 509 3.17 -14.03 -10.04
CA TRP A 509 4.19 -15.07 -10.10
C TRP A 509 5.07 -14.96 -11.35
N CYS A 510 6.29 -15.48 -11.27
CA CYS A 510 7.18 -15.68 -12.41
C CYS A 510 8.03 -16.94 -12.22
N ARG A 511 8.74 -17.37 -13.27
CA ARG A 511 9.76 -18.42 -13.18
C ARG A 511 11.04 -17.90 -12.51
N PRO A 512 11.90 -18.75 -11.91
CA PRO A 512 13.18 -18.33 -11.33
C PRO A 512 14.19 -17.64 -12.29
N ASP A 513 13.95 -17.68 -13.60
CA ASP A 513 14.70 -16.92 -14.60
C ASP A 513 14.09 -15.54 -14.92
N GLY A 514 12.90 -15.24 -14.39
CA GLY A 514 12.14 -14.00 -14.59
C GLY A 514 11.22 -14.00 -15.82
N THR A 515 11.01 -15.15 -16.47
CA THR A 515 10.03 -15.32 -17.56
C THR A 515 8.63 -15.68 -17.03
N GLU A 516 7.62 -15.63 -17.90
CA GLU A 516 6.22 -16.00 -17.63
C GLU A 516 5.50 -15.18 -16.53
N ILE A 517 5.85 -13.90 -16.36
CA ILE A 517 5.19 -13.03 -15.37
C ILE A 517 3.66 -12.99 -15.56
N SER A 518 2.89 -13.37 -14.54
CA SER A 518 1.42 -13.38 -14.59
C SER A 518 0.77 -13.11 -13.22
N ASN A 519 -0.54 -12.82 -13.23
CA ASN A 519 -1.35 -12.78 -12.01
C ASN A 519 -1.33 -14.16 -11.34
N PHE A 520 -1.18 -14.19 -10.01
CA PHE A 520 -1.46 -15.38 -9.20
C PHE A 520 -2.85 -15.28 -8.59
N TYR A 521 -3.11 -14.19 -7.87
CA TYR A 521 -4.40 -13.89 -7.26
C TYR A 521 -4.58 -12.39 -7.04
N GLY A 522 -5.77 -11.89 -7.34
CA GLY A 522 -6.33 -10.67 -6.78
C GLY A 522 -6.25 -9.42 -7.66
N ASN A 523 -5.67 -9.48 -8.86
CA ASN A 523 -5.44 -8.29 -9.71
C ASN A 523 -6.71 -7.49 -10.10
N ASP A 524 -7.92 -8.02 -9.89
CA ASP A 524 -9.23 -7.34 -9.99
C ASP A 524 -10.06 -7.40 -8.68
N THR A 525 -9.48 -7.88 -7.58
CA THR A 525 -10.08 -7.86 -6.23
C THR A 525 -9.97 -6.46 -5.60
N LEU A 526 -11.02 -6.03 -4.89
CA LEU A 526 -11.02 -4.77 -4.12
C LEU A 526 -10.63 -4.96 -2.64
N HIS A 527 -10.99 -6.11 -2.05
CA HIS A 527 -10.86 -6.40 -0.62
C HIS A 527 -10.29 -7.83 -0.42
N PRO A 528 -9.19 -8.01 0.33
CA PRO A 528 -8.36 -6.97 0.97
C PRO A 528 -7.65 -6.06 -0.04
N MET A 529 -7.14 -4.91 0.40
CA MET A 529 -6.39 -3.97 -0.48
C MET A 529 -5.00 -4.50 -0.86
N MET A 530 -4.44 -5.33 0.01
CA MET A 530 -3.08 -5.83 -0.09
C MET A 530 -3.01 -7.27 0.44
N VAL A 531 -2.27 -8.13 -0.26
CA VAL A 531 -1.91 -9.48 0.19
C VAL A 531 -0.38 -9.58 0.18
N VAL A 532 0.20 -9.96 1.32
CA VAL A 532 1.65 -10.04 1.60
C VAL A 532 1.98 -11.33 2.36
N GLU A 533 3.25 -11.56 2.70
CA GLU A 533 3.73 -12.70 3.49
C GLU A 533 3.25 -14.06 2.94
N ALA A 534 3.14 -14.17 1.61
CA ALA A 534 2.63 -15.35 0.93
C ALA A 534 3.63 -16.51 0.98
N SER A 535 3.19 -17.70 1.39
CA SER A 535 4.01 -18.91 1.38
C SER A 535 3.18 -20.16 1.01
N ALA A 536 3.82 -21.13 0.38
CA ALA A 536 3.15 -22.36 -0.05
C ALA A 536 2.76 -23.25 1.15
N ILE A 537 1.55 -23.83 1.09
CA ILE A 537 1.11 -24.83 2.06
C ILE A 537 1.66 -26.20 1.62
N PRO A 538 2.51 -26.87 2.42
CA PRO A 538 3.14 -28.13 2.04
C PRO A 538 2.13 -29.19 1.58
N GLY A 539 2.46 -29.91 0.50
CA GLY A 539 1.62 -30.99 -0.03
C GLY A 539 0.34 -30.55 -0.76
N THR A 540 0.15 -29.24 -1.00
CA THR A 540 -1.04 -28.71 -1.68
C THR A 540 -0.68 -27.71 -2.79
N HIS A 541 -1.67 -27.28 -3.58
CA HIS A 541 -1.56 -26.14 -4.51
C HIS A 541 -1.90 -24.79 -3.84
N LYS A 542 -2.31 -24.78 -2.57
CA LYS A 542 -2.75 -23.60 -1.82
C LYS A 542 -1.56 -22.82 -1.25
N ILE A 543 -1.80 -21.55 -0.96
CA ILE A 543 -0.88 -20.70 -0.18
C ILE A 543 -1.54 -20.19 1.09
N VAL A 544 -0.74 -19.79 2.07
CA VAL A 544 -1.16 -18.95 3.20
C VAL A 544 -0.50 -17.57 3.06
N ALA A 545 -1.20 -16.51 3.47
CA ALA A 545 -0.76 -15.13 3.32
C ALA A 545 -1.40 -14.22 4.40
N THR A 546 -0.96 -12.96 4.46
CA THR A 546 -1.58 -11.91 5.28
C THR A 546 -2.28 -10.88 4.40
N ALA A 547 -3.57 -10.67 4.68
CA ALA A 547 -4.41 -9.63 4.10
C ALA A 547 -4.26 -8.33 4.91
N GLN A 548 -3.61 -7.33 4.33
CA GLN A 548 -3.16 -6.08 4.96
C GLN A 548 -3.90 -4.85 4.42
N GLY A 549 -3.90 -3.75 5.20
CA GLY A 549 -4.31 -2.41 4.77
C GLY A 549 -3.13 -1.60 4.23
N HIS A 550 -3.34 -0.83 3.16
CA HIS A 550 -2.31 -0.06 2.47
C HIS A 550 -1.54 0.88 3.41
N HIS A 551 -2.23 1.63 4.27
CA HIS A 551 -1.64 2.60 5.20
C HIS A 551 -1.15 1.97 6.52
N SER A 552 -0.60 0.76 6.48
CA SER A 552 0.03 0.09 7.62
C SER A 552 1.26 -0.73 7.21
N TYR A 553 1.95 -1.30 8.19
CA TYR A 553 3.05 -2.27 8.06
C TYR A 553 2.49 -3.71 8.05
N ASN A 554 3.32 -4.71 7.74
CA ASN A 554 2.92 -6.11 7.52
C ASN A 554 2.18 -6.72 8.71
N THR A 555 0.85 -6.61 8.66
CA THR A 555 -0.11 -7.18 9.60
C THR A 555 -1.56 -6.98 9.13
N GLY A 556 -2.45 -7.89 9.54
CA GLY A 556 -3.88 -7.85 9.23
C GLY A 556 -4.53 -9.20 9.51
N THR A 557 -5.32 -9.71 8.56
CA THR A 557 -5.99 -11.01 8.65
C THR A 557 -5.12 -12.10 8.02
N SER A 558 -4.88 -13.23 8.68
CA SER A 558 -4.25 -14.38 8.01
C SER A 558 -5.29 -15.12 7.16
N VAL A 559 -4.92 -15.45 5.92
CA VAL A 559 -5.81 -16.05 4.90
C VAL A 559 -5.12 -17.20 4.18
N ILE A 560 -5.91 -18.18 3.76
CA ILE A 560 -5.53 -19.25 2.84
C ILE A 560 -6.13 -18.91 1.47
N ILE A 561 -5.35 -19.07 0.40
CA ILE A 561 -5.79 -18.79 -0.98
C ILE A 561 -5.67 -20.06 -1.83
N ASP A 562 -6.78 -20.42 -2.48
CA ASP A 562 -6.92 -21.55 -3.41
C ASP A 562 -7.30 -21.04 -4.81
N THR A 563 -6.32 -20.94 -5.71
CA THR A 563 -6.53 -20.40 -7.06
C THR A 563 -7.28 -21.33 -8.01
N ASN A 564 -7.56 -22.59 -7.63
CA ASN A 564 -8.46 -23.45 -8.39
C ASN A 564 -9.93 -23.02 -8.25
N LEU A 565 -10.27 -22.24 -7.22
CA LEU A 565 -11.59 -21.65 -7.00
C LEU A 565 -11.76 -20.28 -7.66
N GLY A 566 -10.68 -19.71 -8.23
CA GLY A 566 -10.68 -18.43 -8.94
C GLY A 566 -9.40 -17.63 -8.71
N ASP A 567 -9.12 -16.69 -9.63
CA ASP A 567 -7.94 -15.80 -9.54
C ASP A 567 -8.25 -14.41 -8.98
N ASN A 568 -9.51 -14.14 -8.60
CA ASN A 568 -10.03 -12.86 -8.11
C ASN A 568 -11.27 -13.07 -7.20
N GLY A 569 -11.67 -12.03 -6.47
CA GLY A 569 -12.81 -12.03 -5.55
C GLY A 569 -12.54 -12.77 -4.23
N GLU A 570 -13.57 -12.86 -3.37
CA GLU A 570 -13.44 -13.59 -2.08
C GLU A 570 -13.56 -15.12 -2.22
N ALA A 571 -14.10 -15.64 -3.32
CA ALA A 571 -14.30 -17.09 -3.54
C ALA A 571 -13.05 -17.97 -3.32
N PRO A 572 -11.84 -17.61 -3.78
CA PRO A 572 -10.62 -18.37 -3.49
C PRO A 572 -10.03 -18.11 -2.10
N VAL A 573 -10.62 -17.25 -1.26
CA VAL A 573 -10.04 -16.80 0.01
C VAL A 573 -10.77 -17.41 1.22
N THR A 574 -10.06 -18.21 2.02
CA THR A 574 -10.52 -18.64 3.34
C THR A 574 -9.81 -17.84 4.43
N LYS A 575 -10.57 -17.16 5.31
CA LYS A 575 -9.99 -16.45 6.47
C LYS A 575 -9.58 -17.46 7.53
N LEU A 576 -8.27 -17.64 7.76
CA LEU A 576 -7.73 -18.46 8.84
C LEU A 576 -8.00 -17.81 10.22
N THR A 577 -7.99 -16.47 10.25
CA THR A 577 -8.33 -15.66 11.43
C THR A 577 -9.58 -14.82 11.17
N PRO A 578 -10.78 -15.44 11.06
CA PRO A 578 -12.02 -14.73 10.73
C PRO A 578 -12.43 -13.68 11.78
N GLU A 579 -11.87 -13.75 13.00
CA GLU A 579 -12.04 -12.75 14.05
C GLU A 579 -11.43 -11.38 13.71
N THR A 580 -10.54 -11.31 12.73
CA THR A 580 -9.85 -10.07 12.31
C THR A 580 -10.43 -9.59 10.98
N PRO A 581 -11.22 -8.48 10.94
CA PRO A 581 -11.68 -7.89 9.69
C PRO A 581 -10.50 -7.38 8.84
N TYR A 582 -10.70 -7.29 7.52
CA TYR A 582 -9.68 -6.75 6.62
C TYR A 582 -9.32 -5.31 7.02
N SER A 583 -8.03 -5.10 7.25
CA SER A 583 -7.52 -3.82 7.71
C SER A 583 -7.80 -2.70 6.70
N GLU A 584 -8.02 -1.49 7.22
CA GLU A 584 -8.34 -0.25 6.50
C GLU A 584 -9.70 -0.22 5.80
N THR A 585 -10.10 -1.30 5.11
CA THR A 585 -11.38 -1.41 4.39
C THR A 585 -12.57 -1.73 5.29
N ALA A 586 -12.38 -2.66 6.25
CA ALA A 586 -13.40 -3.05 7.22
C ALA A 586 -13.06 -2.58 8.66
N GLY A 587 -12.07 -1.69 8.80
CA GLY A 587 -11.69 -1.05 10.07
C GLY A 587 -10.21 -1.23 10.44
N TRP A 588 -9.86 -0.86 11.68
CA TRP A 588 -8.51 -0.99 12.24
C TRP A 588 -8.53 -2.06 13.34
N PRO A 589 -8.35 -3.35 13.02
CA PRO A 589 -8.61 -4.47 13.92
C PRO A 589 -7.74 -4.56 15.19
N ARG A 590 -8.30 -5.28 16.16
CA ARG A 590 -7.65 -5.82 17.36
C ARG A 590 -8.35 -7.14 17.72
N PRO A 591 -7.66 -8.30 17.81
CA PRO A 591 -6.25 -8.51 17.49
C PRO A 591 -5.96 -8.42 15.98
N HIS A 592 -4.66 -8.42 15.64
CA HIS A 592 -4.19 -8.51 14.26
C HIS A 592 -2.99 -9.48 14.15
N PHE A 593 -2.83 -10.09 12.98
CA PHE A 593 -1.91 -11.21 12.73
C PHE A 593 -0.88 -10.88 11.64
N SER A 594 0.21 -11.63 11.55
CA SER A 594 1.25 -11.52 10.52
C SER A 594 2.15 -12.77 10.52
N HIS A 595 2.97 -12.91 9.48
CA HIS A 595 3.91 -14.00 9.24
C HIS A 595 3.30 -15.40 9.45
N PRO A 596 2.26 -15.78 8.68
CA PRO A 596 1.74 -17.14 8.72
C PRO A 596 2.72 -18.11 8.07
N HIS A 597 3.06 -19.18 8.78
CA HIS A 597 3.94 -20.24 8.33
C HIS A 597 3.23 -21.59 8.45
N ALA A 598 2.95 -22.22 7.32
CA ALA A 598 2.23 -23.48 7.26
C ALA A 598 3.08 -24.67 7.72
N ILE A 599 2.60 -25.39 8.74
CA ILE A 599 3.11 -26.71 9.12
C ILE A 599 2.49 -27.78 8.22
N ASN A 600 1.18 -27.69 7.99
CA ASN A 600 0.44 -28.47 7.00
C ASN A 600 -0.79 -27.66 6.55
N ALA A 601 -1.81 -28.29 5.95
CA ALA A 601 -3.02 -27.60 5.51
C ALA A 601 -3.91 -27.05 6.63
N GLU A 602 -3.78 -27.59 7.86
CA GLU A 602 -4.66 -27.31 8.99
C GLU A 602 -3.94 -26.61 10.16
N LEU A 603 -2.60 -26.61 10.20
CA LEU A 603 -1.75 -26.11 11.28
C LEU A 603 -0.77 -25.04 10.80
N PHE A 604 -0.78 -23.89 11.47
CA PHE A 604 -0.01 -22.70 11.09
C PHE A 604 0.65 -22.04 12.30
N LEU A 605 1.94 -21.70 12.22
CA LEU A 605 2.55 -20.77 13.16
C LEU A 605 2.25 -19.34 12.68
N VAL A 606 1.92 -18.42 13.60
CA VAL A 606 1.63 -17.02 13.28
C VAL A 606 2.21 -16.08 14.35
N SER A 607 2.40 -14.82 13.97
CA SER A 607 2.67 -13.72 14.90
C SER A 607 1.38 -12.95 15.17
N ARG A 608 0.94 -12.85 16.42
CA ARG A 608 -0.28 -12.14 16.83
C ARG A 608 0.05 -10.93 17.70
N ALA A 609 -0.61 -9.81 17.42
CA ALA A 609 -0.61 -8.63 18.26
C ALA A 609 -1.99 -8.41 18.89
N ASN A 610 -2.00 -8.04 20.17
CA ASN A 610 -3.22 -7.81 20.96
C ASN A 610 -3.49 -6.31 21.22
N HIS A 611 -2.76 -5.40 20.56
CA HIS A 611 -3.06 -3.97 20.49
C HIS A 611 -3.77 -3.63 19.15
N PRO A 612 -4.31 -2.43 18.96
CA PRO A 612 -4.82 -2.00 17.65
C PRO A 612 -3.71 -1.94 16.59
N ILE A 613 -4.05 -2.22 15.33
CA ILE A 613 -3.15 -1.96 14.19
C ILE A 613 -2.88 -0.45 14.07
N HIS A 614 -1.65 -0.10 13.67
CA HIS A 614 -1.18 1.27 13.64
C HIS A 614 -1.22 1.83 12.21
N SER A 615 -1.95 2.92 11.99
CA SER A 615 -2.02 3.61 10.70
C SER A 615 -0.73 4.39 10.37
N GLN A 616 -0.67 4.94 9.17
CA GLN A 616 0.53 5.54 8.58
C GLN A 616 1.25 6.54 9.52
N GLY A 617 2.58 6.43 9.60
CA GLY A 617 3.45 7.34 10.33
C GLY A 617 3.38 7.23 11.85
N ARG A 618 2.63 6.27 12.38
CA ARG A 618 2.69 5.91 13.81
C ARG A 618 3.85 4.96 14.07
N VAL A 619 4.42 5.06 15.27
CA VAL A 619 5.43 4.13 15.80
C VAL A 619 4.66 3.03 16.56
N PRO A 620 4.72 1.75 16.16
CA PRO A 620 4.17 0.67 16.96
C PRO A 620 5.04 0.39 18.21
N PRO A 621 4.52 -0.28 19.25
CA PRO A 621 5.29 -0.55 20.46
C PRO A 621 6.54 -1.41 20.18
N GLU A 622 7.45 -1.45 21.14
CA GLU A 622 8.69 -2.23 21.03
C GLU A 622 8.43 -3.73 21.27
N ASN A 623 7.61 -4.02 22.28
CA ASN A 623 6.95 -5.29 22.50
C ASN A 623 5.59 -5.36 21.74
N GLY A 624 4.78 -6.39 22.00
CA GLY A 624 3.38 -6.43 21.52
C GLY A 624 3.07 -7.42 20.40
N ARG A 625 4.04 -8.19 19.90
CA ARG A 625 3.82 -9.41 19.09
C ARG A 625 4.27 -10.65 19.85
N ALA A 626 3.46 -11.70 19.75
CA ALA A 626 3.69 -13.01 20.34
C ALA A 626 3.47 -14.12 19.30
N ILE A 627 4.14 -15.25 19.49
CA ILE A 627 4.03 -16.42 18.62
C ILE A 627 2.87 -17.30 19.08
N TYR A 628 2.06 -17.73 18.12
CA TYR A 628 0.93 -18.62 18.31
C TYR A 628 0.98 -19.77 17.29
N LEU A 629 0.50 -20.95 17.70
CA LEU A 629 0.04 -21.98 16.77
C LEU A 629 -1.47 -21.78 16.57
N VAL A 630 -1.90 -21.78 15.32
CA VAL A 630 -3.27 -21.51 14.87
C VAL A 630 -3.72 -22.67 14.00
N ASP A 631 -4.98 -23.06 14.17
CA ASP A 631 -5.59 -24.13 13.41
C ASP A 631 -6.92 -23.74 12.77
N THR A 632 -7.27 -24.44 11.71
CA THR A 632 -8.49 -24.27 10.89
C THR A 632 -9.78 -24.57 11.65
N LEU A 633 -9.71 -25.37 12.72
CA LEU A 633 -10.83 -25.61 13.64
C LEU A 633 -11.19 -24.36 14.48
N GLY A 634 -10.37 -23.30 14.43
CA GLY A 634 -10.56 -22.06 15.18
C GLY A 634 -9.71 -21.94 16.44
N GLY A 635 -8.84 -22.91 16.72
CA GLY A 635 -7.95 -22.90 17.87
C GLY A 635 -6.79 -21.91 17.75
N ARG A 636 -6.38 -21.38 18.91
CA ARG A 636 -5.28 -20.42 19.08
C ARG A 636 -4.46 -20.82 20.30
N GLU A 637 -3.28 -21.40 20.10
CA GLU A 637 -2.38 -21.84 21.17
C GLU A 637 -1.19 -20.89 21.30
N PHE A 638 -1.09 -20.23 22.46
CA PHE A 638 0.06 -19.38 22.79
C PHE A 638 1.35 -20.22 22.87
N ILE A 639 2.41 -19.78 22.19
CA ILE A 639 3.71 -20.46 22.17
C ILE A 639 4.75 -19.66 22.94
N TYR A 640 4.92 -18.37 22.65
CA TYR A 640 5.97 -17.55 23.24
C TYR A 640 5.69 -16.06 23.09
N GLU A 641 6.04 -15.26 24.10
CA GLU A 641 6.24 -13.82 23.95
C GLU A 641 7.48 -13.38 24.72
N ASN A 642 8.13 -12.33 24.24
CA ASN A 642 9.15 -11.62 24.99
C ASN A 642 8.49 -10.32 25.53
N PRO A 643 8.57 -10.04 26.85
CA PRO A 643 7.93 -8.87 27.44
C PRO A 643 8.54 -7.54 26.99
N ASP A 644 9.80 -7.55 26.54
CA ASP A 644 10.58 -6.35 26.25
C ASP A 644 10.61 -6.03 24.74
N VAL A 645 10.50 -7.04 23.88
CA VAL A 645 10.56 -6.89 22.41
C VAL A 645 9.61 -7.82 21.66
N ALA A 646 9.06 -7.35 20.54
CA ALA A 646 8.15 -8.11 19.70
C ALA A 646 8.81 -9.37 19.11
N ALA A 647 8.13 -10.52 19.25
CA ALA A 647 8.50 -11.79 18.62
C ALA A 647 7.62 -12.03 17.38
N PHE A 648 8.23 -12.29 16.23
CA PHE A 648 7.54 -12.48 14.96
C PHE A 648 8.33 -13.39 13.98
N SER A 649 7.86 -13.55 12.74
CA SER A 649 8.47 -14.42 11.71
C SER A 649 8.73 -15.88 12.17
N PRO A 650 7.74 -16.62 12.74
CA PRO A 650 7.96 -17.99 13.19
C PRO A 650 8.11 -18.97 12.02
N ILE A 651 9.17 -19.78 12.04
CA ILE A 651 9.48 -20.80 11.02
C ILE A 651 9.81 -22.11 11.74
N ALA A 652 9.20 -23.22 11.33
CA ALA A 652 9.53 -24.54 11.88
C ALA A 652 10.88 -25.02 11.35
N VAL A 653 11.83 -25.29 12.26
CA VAL A 653 13.15 -25.81 11.88
C VAL A 653 13.05 -27.31 11.65
N ARG A 654 12.80 -27.70 10.39
CA ARG A 654 12.78 -29.09 9.90
C ARG A 654 13.08 -29.13 8.41
N LYS A 655 13.65 -30.25 7.93
CA LYS A 655 13.89 -30.49 6.50
C LYS A 655 12.58 -30.35 5.71
N ARG A 656 12.62 -29.66 4.57
CA ARG A 656 11.49 -29.42 3.67
C ARG A 656 11.75 -30.10 2.33
N LEU A 657 10.70 -30.52 1.63
CA LEU A 657 10.84 -30.97 0.24
C LEU A 657 11.33 -29.79 -0.60
N ARG A 658 12.45 -29.97 -1.31
CA ARG A 658 12.95 -29.00 -2.29
C ARG A 658 12.03 -29.04 -3.53
N PRO A 659 11.44 -27.91 -3.96
CA PRO A 659 10.63 -27.85 -5.19
C PRO A 659 11.46 -28.20 -6.44
N PRO A 660 10.82 -28.48 -7.59
CA PRO A 660 11.54 -28.76 -8.84
C PRO A 660 12.40 -27.57 -9.29
N VAL A 661 13.63 -27.86 -9.75
CA VAL A 661 14.45 -26.87 -10.46
C VAL A 661 13.85 -26.63 -11.85
N LEU A 662 13.30 -25.44 -12.06
CA LEU A 662 12.73 -25.06 -13.35
C LEU A 662 13.85 -24.66 -14.36
N PRO A 663 13.87 -25.23 -15.58
CA PRO A 663 14.92 -24.94 -16.55
C PRO A 663 14.89 -23.47 -17.02
N ASN A 664 16.08 -22.89 -17.20
CA ASN A 664 16.26 -21.53 -17.72
C ASN A 664 15.78 -21.43 -19.19
N ARG A 665 14.98 -20.41 -19.50
CA ARG A 665 14.42 -20.15 -20.84
C ARG A 665 14.92 -18.84 -21.49
N LEU A 666 15.91 -18.18 -20.90
CA LEU A 666 16.48 -16.95 -21.46
C LEU A 666 17.18 -17.21 -22.80
N GLY A 667 16.86 -16.40 -23.82
CA GLY A 667 17.55 -16.43 -25.11
C GLY A 667 18.91 -15.74 -25.04
N THR A 668 19.87 -16.24 -25.82
CA THR A 668 21.20 -15.65 -25.98
C THR A 668 21.22 -14.67 -27.17
N GLY A 669 21.88 -13.52 -27.01
CA GLY A 669 22.15 -12.58 -28.10
C GLY A 669 20.97 -11.72 -28.58
N THR A 670 19.76 -11.87 -28.04
CA THR A 670 18.59 -11.04 -28.39
C THR A 670 18.38 -9.89 -27.38
N SER A 671 17.64 -8.86 -27.78
CA SER A 671 17.21 -7.74 -26.91
C SER A 671 15.70 -7.55 -26.87
N ASP A 672 14.96 -8.40 -27.57
CA ASP A 672 13.52 -8.45 -27.73
C ASP A 672 12.96 -9.80 -27.29
N GLY A 673 11.63 -9.90 -27.33
CA GLY A 673 10.88 -11.14 -27.21
C GLY A 673 9.62 -11.08 -28.08
N THR A 674 8.88 -12.18 -28.17
CA THR A 674 7.70 -12.27 -29.04
C THR A 674 6.40 -12.39 -28.25
N VAL A 675 5.32 -11.83 -28.79
CA VAL A 675 3.97 -11.91 -28.23
C VAL A 675 3.04 -12.47 -29.29
N PHE A 676 2.40 -13.59 -28.97
CA PHE A 676 1.29 -14.17 -29.73
C PHE A 676 -0.03 -13.95 -28.96
N LEU A 677 -1.01 -13.34 -29.63
CA LEU A 677 -2.39 -13.24 -29.17
C LEU A 677 -3.25 -14.09 -30.09
N GLN A 678 -3.96 -15.05 -29.53
CA GLN A 678 -4.74 -16.00 -30.32
C GLN A 678 -6.07 -15.41 -30.83
N ASN A 679 -6.84 -14.74 -29.97
CA ASN A 679 -8.07 -14.05 -30.39
C ASN A 679 -8.37 -12.79 -29.54
N ALA A 680 -8.20 -11.61 -30.13
CA ALA A 680 -8.45 -10.32 -29.47
C ALA A 680 -9.92 -10.06 -29.08
N TYR A 681 -10.88 -10.79 -29.65
CA TYR A 681 -12.30 -10.69 -29.30
C TYR A 681 -12.68 -11.55 -28.09
N LEU A 682 -11.82 -12.47 -27.64
CA LEU A 682 -12.07 -13.28 -26.45
C LEU A 682 -11.66 -12.50 -25.20
N THR A 683 -12.63 -11.99 -24.45
CA THR A 683 -12.38 -11.17 -23.27
C THR A 683 -13.49 -11.28 -22.22
N ARG A 684 -13.12 -11.34 -20.94
CA ARG A 684 -14.05 -11.24 -19.80
C ARG A 684 -14.52 -9.79 -19.55
N ASN A 685 -13.87 -8.81 -20.20
CA ASN A 685 -14.12 -7.40 -19.98
C ASN A 685 -15.24 -6.82 -20.87
N ASP A 686 -15.78 -7.61 -21.81
CA ASP A 686 -16.93 -7.25 -22.65
C ASP A 686 -18.12 -8.22 -22.46
N PRO A 687 -18.72 -8.27 -21.27
CA PRO A 687 -19.85 -9.18 -20.98
C PRO A 687 -21.11 -8.85 -21.80
N GLU A 688 -21.20 -7.64 -22.35
CA GLU A 688 -22.31 -7.19 -23.21
C GLU A 688 -22.04 -7.47 -24.71
N GLY A 689 -20.85 -7.98 -25.07
CA GLY A 689 -20.44 -8.28 -26.45
C GLY A 689 -20.47 -7.07 -27.37
N LYS A 690 -20.10 -5.88 -26.89
CA LYS A 690 -20.08 -4.61 -27.64
C LYS A 690 -19.04 -4.60 -28.76
N ILE A 691 -17.96 -5.36 -28.65
CA ILE A 691 -16.89 -5.46 -29.65
C ILE A 691 -17.20 -6.64 -30.59
N LYS A 692 -17.68 -6.32 -31.80
CA LYS A 692 -17.99 -7.29 -32.84
C LYS A 692 -16.75 -7.65 -33.68
N PRO A 693 -16.67 -8.86 -34.27
CA PRO A 693 -15.64 -9.22 -35.23
C PRO A 693 -15.46 -8.16 -36.33
N GLY A 694 -14.21 -7.86 -36.68
CA GLY A 694 -13.85 -6.78 -37.61
C GLY A 694 -13.81 -5.37 -37.00
N MET A 695 -14.23 -5.14 -35.74
CA MET A 695 -14.06 -3.82 -35.09
C MET A 695 -12.61 -3.53 -34.72
N ILE A 696 -11.93 -4.50 -34.09
CA ILE A 696 -10.49 -4.43 -33.81
C ILE A 696 -9.71 -4.50 -35.13
N ARG A 697 -8.93 -3.46 -35.43
CA ARG A 697 -8.07 -3.37 -36.64
C ARG A 697 -6.58 -3.49 -36.34
N ALA A 698 -6.16 -3.08 -35.14
CA ALA A 698 -4.77 -3.11 -34.73
C ALA A 698 -4.64 -3.22 -33.20
N ILE A 699 -3.43 -3.55 -32.74
CA ILE A 699 -3.02 -3.42 -31.33
C ILE A 699 -1.97 -2.30 -31.27
N ARG A 700 -2.14 -1.33 -30.37
CA ARG A 700 -1.08 -0.39 -29.97
C ARG A 700 -0.25 -1.02 -28.87
N VAL A 701 1.07 -0.97 -29.04
CA VAL A 701 2.05 -1.44 -28.05
C VAL A 701 2.70 -0.23 -27.40
N ASN A 702 2.45 -0.04 -26.10
CA ASN A 702 2.96 1.08 -25.31
C ASN A 702 4.06 0.60 -24.35
N ALA A 703 5.19 1.30 -24.31
CA ALA A 703 6.17 1.19 -23.23
C ALA A 703 5.78 2.14 -22.09
N LEU A 704 5.79 1.66 -20.85
CA LEU A 704 5.61 2.46 -19.64
C LEU A 704 6.96 2.93 -19.09
N GLY A 705 7.01 4.19 -18.66
CA GLY A 705 8.14 4.76 -17.93
C GLY A 705 8.14 4.36 -16.45
N VAL A 706 9.08 4.93 -15.70
CA VAL A 706 9.16 4.84 -14.23
C VAL A 706 9.32 6.24 -13.64
N GLN A 707 9.00 6.42 -12.36
CA GLN A 707 9.32 7.66 -11.65
C GLN A 707 10.79 7.61 -11.16
N PRO A 708 11.72 8.42 -11.70
CA PRO A 708 13.16 8.31 -11.42
C PRO A 708 13.59 9.03 -10.14
N ARG A 709 12.70 9.81 -9.51
CA ARG A 709 13.02 10.69 -8.38
C ARG A 709 11.86 10.85 -7.40
N ARG A 710 12.19 11.19 -6.16
CA ARG A 710 11.28 11.46 -5.04
C ARG A 710 10.18 12.48 -5.38
N ARG A 711 10.54 13.67 -5.89
CA ARG A 711 9.58 14.75 -6.20
C ARG A 711 8.83 14.46 -7.51
N ARG A 712 7.52 14.37 -7.41
CA ARG A 712 6.63 14.16 -8.56
C ARG A 712 6.54 15.40 -9.45
N THR A 713 6.59 15.21 -10.76
CA THR A 713 6.16 16.20 -11.78
C THR A 713 4.81 15.77 -12.36
N ALA A 714 3.99 16.71 -12.84
CA ALA A 714 2.69 16.39 -13.41
C ALA A 714 2.79 15.62 -14.73
N ILE A 715 2.48 14.32 -14.69
CA ILE A 715 2.15 13.40 -15.80
C ILE A 715 1.32 14.07 -16.92
N SER A 716 0.11 14.39 -16.45
CA SER A 716 -1.06 14.82 -17.20
C SER A 716 -1.70 15.97 -16.43
N ALA A 717 -2.50 16.79 -17.10
CA ALA A 717 -3.29 17.83 -16.45
C ALA A 717 -4.52 17.28 -15.70
N THR A 718 -4.93 16.03 -15.98
CA THR A 718 -6.13 15.39 -15.41
C THR A 718 -5.83 14.24 -14.46
N VAL A 719 -4.85 13.39 -14.77
CA VAL A 719 -4.66 12.13 -14.03
C VAL A 719 -3.84 12.36 -12.75
N GLY A 720 -4.51 12.09 -11.63
CA GLY A 720 -4.06 12.29 -10.26
C GLY A 720 -2.82 11.49 -9.87
N VAL A 721 -2.54 10.35 -10.50
CA VAL A 721 -1.30 9.55 -10.36
C VAL A 721 -1.02 8.83 -11.69
N GLU A 722 0.02 9.22 -12.44
CA GLU A 722 0.25 8.75 -13.83
C GLU A 722 1.74 8.53 -14.14
N LEU A 723 2.02 7.66 -15.11
CA LEU A 723 3.35 7.40 -15.66
C LEU A 723 3.52 7.98 -17.06
N PRO A 724 4.76 8.33 -17.44
CA PRO A 724 5.11 8.56 -18.84
C PRO A 724 4.81 7.30 -19.66
N LYS A 725 4.24 7.48 -20.86
CA LYS A 725 3.98 6.38 -21.80
C LYS A 725 4.50 6.72 -23.18
N ARG A 726 5.01 5.72 -23.87
CA ARG A 726 5.52 5.83 -25.25
C ARG A 726 4.90 4.76 -26.12
N THR A 727 4.19 5.13 -27.17
CA THR A 727 3.87 4.19 -28.24
C THR A 727 5.17 3.69 -28.88
N ILE A 728 5.38 2.38 -28.85
CA ILE A 728 6.45 1.72 -29.61
C ILE A 728 6.01 1.62 -31.08
N GLY A 729 4.76 1.23 -31.29
CA GLY A 729 4.12 1.17 -32.60
C GLY A 729 2.79 0.42 -32.55
N THR A 730 2.26 0.10 -33.73
CA THR A 730 1.05 -0.71 -33.91
C THR A 730 1.32 -1.97 -34.73
N VAL A 731 0.53 -3.01 -34.50
CA VAL A 731 0.48 -4.23 -35.33
C VAL A 731 -0.96 -4.44 -35.81
N PRO A 732 -1.22 -4.79 -37.08
CA PRO A 732 -2.57 -5.15 -37.53
C PRO A 732 -3.08 -6.41 -36.82
N VAL A 733 -4.39 -6.51 -36.67
CA VAL A 733 -5.06 -7.73 -36.20
C VAL A 733 -5.66 -8.47 -37.40
N ASN A 734 -5.45 -9.78 -37.44
CA ASN A 734 -5.94 -10.64 -38.51
C ASN A 734 -7.47 -10.79 -38.46
N ALA A 735 -8.08 -11.29 -39.53
CA ALA A 735 -9.53 -11.48 -39.63
C ALA A 735 -10.11 -12.44 -38.57
N ASP A 736 -9.30 -13.38 -38.06
CA ASP A 736 -9.63 -14.31 -36.98
C ASP A 736 -9.41 -13.73 -35.56
N GLY A 737 -8.99 -12.46 -35.47
CA GLY A 737 -8.67 -11.78 -34.20
C GLY A 737 -7.24 -12.02 -33.70
N SER A 738 -6.41 -12.78 -34.41
CA SER A 738 -5.04 -13.10 -33.98
C SER A 738 -4.02 -12.00 -34.29
N ALA A 739 -2.91 -11.99 -33.55
CA ALA A 739 -1.73 -11.15 -33.84
C ALA A 739 -0.43 -11.79 -33.33
N PHE A 740 0.67 -11.65 -34.07
CA PHE A 740 2.01 -12.13 -33.67
C PHE A 740 3.08 -11.09 -33.96
N PHE A 741 3.81 -10.62 -32.94
CA PHE A 741 4.69 -9.46 -33.05
C PHE A 741 5.87 -9.48 -32.07
N ARG A 742 6.91 -8.68 -32.35
CA ARG A 742 8.06 -8.46 -31.46
C ARG A 742 7.84 -7.27 -30.53
N VAL A 743 8.33 -7.37 -29.30
CA VAL A 743 8.36 -6.29 -28.30
C VAL A 743 9.74 -6.20 -27.65
N PRO A 744 10.20 -5.01 -27.22
CA PRO A 744 11.48 -4.90 -26.50
C PRO A 744 11.42 -5.63 -25.15
N SER A 745 12.48 -6.37 -24.83
CA SER A 745 12.62 -7.01 -23.52
C SER A 745 12.91 -5.95 -22.42
N ARG A 746 12.86 -6.37 -21.16
CA ARG A 746 13.22 -5.55 -19.97
C ARG A 746 12.47 -4.20 -19.88
N THR A 747 11.28 -4.18 -20.46
CA THR A 747 10.43 -3.00 -20.64
C THR A 747 9.02 -3.36 -20.21
N ALA A 748 8.37 -2.50 -19.42
CA ALA A 748 6.97 -2.63 -19.08
C ALA A 748 6.09 -2.30 -20.31
N ILE A 749 5.29 -3.26 -20.76
CA ILE A 749 4.44 -3.20 -21.96
C ILE A 749 2.96 -3.17 -21.56
N GLN A 750 2.23 -2.20 -22.10
CA GLN A 750 0.77 -2.08 -22.05
C GLN A 750 0.21 -2.22 -23.47
N LEU A 751 -0.88 -2.96 -23.64
CA LEU A 751 -1.57 -3.12 -24.93
C LEU A 751 -2.90 -2.35 -24.97
N GLN A 752 -3.28 -1.88 -26.17
CA GLN A 752 -4.60 -1.32 -26.47
C GLN A 752 -5.12 -1.90 -27.80
N THR A 753 -6.35 -2.39 -27.84
CA THR A 753 -7.01 -2.79 -29.11
C THR A 753 -7.60 -1.55 -29.78
N LEU A 754 -7.37 -1.34 -31.07
CA LEU A 754 -7.76 -0.14 -31.80
C LEU A 754 -8.89 -0.38 -32.81
N ASP A 755 -9.78 0.59 -32.98
CA ASP A 755 -10.77 0.64 -34.05
C ASP A 755 -10.17 1.11 -35.41
N ALA A 756 -11.02 1.25 -36.43
CA ALA A 756 -10.62 1.74 -37.76
C ALA A 756 -10.15 3.21 -37.78
N ASN A 757 -10.45 4.00 -36.74
CA ASN A 757 -9.98 5.37 -36.57
C ASN A 757 -8.67 5.45 -35.76
N GLY A 758 -8.21 4.33 -35.21
CA GLY A 758 -7.06 4.25 -34.31
C GLY A 758 -7.38 4.60 -32.85
N MET A 759 -8.65 4.63 -32.44
CA MET A 759 -9.09 4.87 -31.07
C MET A 759 -9.09 3.57 -30.25
N ALA A 760 -8.71 3.64 -28.96
CA ALA A 760 -8.60 2.47 -28.09
C ALA A 760 -9.96 1.91 -27.62
N LEU A 761 -10.39 0.78 -28.21
CA LEU A 761 -11.59 0.03 -27.81
C LEU A 761 -11.47 -0.56 -26.39
N LEU A 762 -10.32 -1.15 -26.07
CA LEU A 762 -9.94 -1.66 -24.75
C LEU A 762 -8.49 -1.27 -24.45
N THR A 763 -8.18 -1.10 -23.17
CA THR A 763 -6.81 -0.86 -22.68
C THR A 763 -6.50 -1.84 -21.55
N GLN A 764 -5.34 -2.49 -21.61
CA GLN A 764 -4.85 -3.26 -20.48
C GLN A 764 -4.58 -2.30 -19.30
N LYS A 765 -5.41 -2.33 -18.24
CA LYS A 765 -5.22 -1.55 -17.00
C LYS A 765 -4.11 -2.15 -16.10
N SER A 766 -3.02 -2.58 -16.73
CA SER A 766 -1.86 -3.25 -16.14
C SER A 766 -0.74 -3.30 -17.19
N PHE A 767 0.37 -3.95 -16.87
CA PHE A 767 1.46 -4.22 -17.80
C PHE A 767 2.10 -5.59 -17.54
N PHE A 768 2.78 -6.09 -18.56
CA PHE A 768 3.71 -7.23 -18.47
C PHE A 768 5.10 -6.79 -18.94
N TYR A 769 6.08 -7.68 -18.84
CA TYR A 769 7.40 -7.51 -19.44
C TYR A 769 7.84 -8.87 -19.98
N LEU A 770 8.83 -8.85 -20.89
CA LEU A 770 9.51 -10.05 -21.38
C LEU A 770 10.99 -9.98 -21.01
N GLN A 771 11.58 -11.13 -20.73
CA GLN A 771 13.03 -11.32 -20.76
C GLN A 771 13.55 -11.42 -22.21
N PRO A 772 14.86 -11.25 -22.44
CA PRO A 772 15.48 -11.52 -23.74
C PRO A 772 15.16 -12.93 -24.25
N GLY A 773 14.62 -13.01 -25.47
CA GLY A 773 14.25 -14.26 -26.15
C GLY A 773 13.00 -14.95 -25.62
N GLU A 774 12.27 -14.36 -24.68
CA GLU A 774 11.01 -14.92 -24.19
C GLU A 774 9.94 -14.90 -25.30
N ASN A 775 9.14 -15.96 -25.34
CA ASN A 775 7.95 -16.06 -26.19
C ASN A 775 6.73 -16.13 -25.27
N ARG A 776 5.85 -15.13 -25.36
CA ARG A 776 4.62 -15.05 -24.57
C ARG A 776 3.40 -15.32 -25.45
N SER A 777 2.48 -16.14 -24.95
CA SER A 777 1.19 -16.40 -25.61
C SER A 777 0.02 -16.03 -24.68
N CYS A 778 -1.03 -15.43 -25.23
CA CYS A 778 -2.33 -15.22 -24.58
C CYS A 778 -3.43 -15.81 -25.47
N VAL A 779 -4.43 -16.46 -24.88
CA VAL A 779 -5.60 -16.97 -25.63
C VAL A 779 -6.50 -15.79 -26.02
N GLY A 780 -6.64 -14.81 -25.12
CA GLY A 780 -7.49 -13.64 -25.32
C GLY A 780 -6.96 -12.33 -24.75
N CYS A 781 -7.84 -11.33 -24.72
CA CYS A 781 -7.58 -10.02 -24.12
C CYS A 781 -8.20 -9.96 -22.72
N HIS A 782 -7.53 -10.53 -21.72
CA HIS A 782 -8.15 -10.88 -20.42
C HIS A 782 -9.28 -11.91 -20.59
N GLU A 783 -8.95 -13.06 -21.17
CA GLU A 783 -9.78 -14.26 -21.15
C GLU A 783 -10.13 -14.71 -19.72
N PRO A 784 -11.23 -15.44 -19.51
CA PRO A 784 -11.48 -16.16 -18.26
C PRO A 784 -10.34 -17.15 -17.93
N VAL A 785 -10.03 -17.33 -16.65
CA VAL A 785 -9.04 -18.33 -16.23
C VAL A 785 -9.56 -19.74 -16.56
N GLY A 786 -8.66 -20.63 -16.97
CA GLY A 786 -9.01 -21.98 -17.44
C GLY A 786 -9.49 -22.05 -18.89
N THR A 787 -9.54 -20.93 -19.62
CA THR A 787 -9.81 -20.92 -21.06
C THR A 787 -8.78 -21.78 -21.79
N ALA A 788 -9.24 -22.86 -22.44
CA ALA A 788 -8.38 -23.70 -23.26
C ALA A 788 -7.92 -22.94 -24.52
N PRO A 789 -6.64 -23.07 -24.94
CA PRO A 789 -6.18 -22.53 -26.22
C PRO A 789 -7.00 -23.09 -27.38
N LEU A 790 -7.32 -22.23 -28.36
CA LEU A 790 -7.99 -22.67 -29.58
C LEU A 790 -7.05 -23.58 -30.40
N PRO A 791 -7.58 -24.52 -31.21
CA PRO A 791 -6.76 -25.32 -32.11
C PRO A 791 -5.93 -24.42 -33.05
N PRO A 792 -4.63 -24.72 -33.28
CA PRO A 792 -3.81 -23.90 -34.16
C PRO A 792 -4.28 -24.01 -35.62
N SER A 793 -4.78 -22.90 -36.18
CA SER A 793 -5.15 -22.81 -37.59
C SER A 793 -3.95 -23.17 -38.49
N PRO A 794 -4.13 -24.00 -39.54
CA PRO A 794 -3.04 -24.34 -40.46
C PRO A 794 -2.34 -23.13 -41.09
N ALA A 795 -3.07 -22.02 -41.27
CA ALA A 795 -2.60 -20.75 -41.83
C ALA A 795 -2.37 -19.64 -40.77
N GLY A 796 -2.47 -19.96 -39.47
CA GLY A 796 -2.40 -18.98 -38.38
C GLY A 796 -1.03 -18.29 -38.25
N PRO A 797 -0.96 -17.05 -37.73
CA PRO A 797 0.26 -16.24 -37.73
C PRO A 797 1.36 -16.78 -36.81
N ALA A 798 1.06 -17.70 -35.88
CA ALA A 798 2.07 -18.39 -35.08
C ALA A 798 3.03 -19.26 -35.90
N ARG A 799 2.71 -19.55 -37.17
CA ARG A 799 3.59 -20.21 -38.15
C ARG A 799 4.33 -19.23 -39.08
N GLN A 800 4.10 -17.93 -38.91
CA GLN A 800 4.73 -16.85 -39.69
C GLN A 800 5.83 -16.17 -38.87
N ALA A 801 6.69 -15.37 -39.52
CA ALA A 801 7.64 -14.54 -38.78
C ALA A 801 6.90 -13.44 -37.99
N PRO A 802 7.30 -13.13 -36.75
CA PRO A 802 6.59 -12.13 -35.95
C PRO A 802 6.72 -10.74 -36.57
N ALA A 803 5.58 -10.05 -36.70
CA ALA A 803 5.48 -8.76 -37.34
C ALA A 803 6.35 -7.70 -36.66
N LYS A 804 6.95 -6.82 -37.48
CA LYS A 804 7.56 -5.58 -37.00
C LYS A 804 6.46 -4.57 -36.72
N LEU A 805 6.59 -3.83 -35.61
CA LEU A 805 5.65 -2.78 -35.25
C LEU A 805 5.77 -1.59 -36.22
N THR A 806 4.63 -1.09 -36.69
CA THR A 806 4.54 0.14 -37.48
C THR A 806 4.80 1.33 -36.55
N PRO A 807 5.77 2.23 -36.84
CA PRO A 807 6.07 3.37 -35.98
C PRO A 807 4.87 4.31 -35.76
N PRO A 808 4.79 5.03 -34.63
CA PRO A 808 3.70 5.98 -34.36
C PRO A 808 3.65 7.13 -35.38
N ALA A 809 2.49 7.78 -35.47
CA ALA A 809 2.24 8.80 -36.48
C ALA A 809 3.04 10.10 -36.25
N GLY A 810 3.35 10.41 -34.99
CA GLY A 810 4.12 11.59 -34.57
C GLY A 810 5.64 11.41 -34.60
N PRO A 811 6.41 12.47 -34.30
CA PRO A 811 7.87 12.41 -34.20
C PRO A 811 8.33 11.45 -33.11
N ALA A 812 9.51 10.86 -33.32
CA ALA A 812 10.13 9.89 -32.43
C ALA A 812 10.22 10.42 -30.99
N ALA A 813 9.76 9.59 -30.06
CA ALA A 813 9.39 10.03 -28.72
C ALA A 813 10.12 9.24 -27.62
N PRO A 814 11.48 9.18 -27.62
CA PRO A 814 12.25 8.12 -26.96
C PRO A 814 11.91 7.84 -25.49
N TRP A 815 11.50 8.85 -24.73
CA TRP A 815 11.12 8.74 -23.32
C TRP A 815 9.60 8.66 -23.08
N GLY A 816 8.80 9.29 -23.94
CA GLY A 816 7.34 9.30 -23.89
C GLY A 816 6.69 10.38 -24.74
N MET A 817 5.36 10.32 -24.77
CA MET A 817 4.46 11.24 -25.47
C MET A 817 4.51 12.64 -24.84
N THR A 818 4.89 13.67 -25.60
CA THR A 818 4.83 15.06 -25.12
C THR A 818 3.82 15.86 -25.92
N PHE A 819 2.99 16.65 -25.24
CA PHE A 819 2.05 17.52 -25.93
C PHE A 819 2.77 18.51 -26.85
N LYS A 820 3.83 19.18 -26.37
CA LYS A 820 4.53 20.23 -27.13
C LYS A 820 5.24 19.71 -28.39
N ARG A 821 5.71 18.45 -28.40
CA ARG A 821 6.36 17.86 -29.58
C ARG A 821 5.39 17.08 -30.45
N ASN A 822 4.46 16.33 -29.86
CA ASN A 822 3.60 15.41 -30.61
C ASN A 822 2.23 15.99 -30.96
N VAL A 823 1.68 16.96 -30.21
CA VAL A 823 0.33 17.53 -30.47
C VAL A 823 0.39 18.97 -30.95
N GLN A 824 1.20 19.83 -30.31
CA GLN A 824 1.23 21.27 -30.61
C GLN A 824 1.46 21.59 -32.10
N PRO A 825 2.38 20.92 -32.85
CA PRO A 825 2.54 21.18 -34.28
C PRO A 825 1.28 20.90 -35.13
N VAL A 826 0.38 20.02 -34.66
CA VAL A 826 -0.92 19.79 -35.30
C VAL A 826 -1.85 20.97 -35.07
N LEU A 827 -1.87 21.52 -33.85
CA LEU A 827 -2.63 22.73 -33.52
C LEU A 827 -2.06 23.97 -34.23
N ASP A 828 -0.73 24.09 -34.31
CA ASP A 828 -0.02 25.16 -35.01
C ASP A 828 -0.33 25.20 -36.51
N ARG A 829 -0.58 24.02 -37.10
CA ARG A 829 -1.01 23.87 -38.50
C ARG A 829 -2.50 24.14 -38.68
N TYR A 830 -3.35 23.49 -37.89
CA TYR A 830 -4.79 23.39 -38.20
C TYR A 830 -5.72 24.25 -37.34
N CYS A 831 -5.28 24.72 -36.17
CA CYS A 831 -6.21 25.25 -35.15
C CYS A 831 -5.91 26.68 -34.70
N ILE A 832 -4.64 27.07 -34.53
CA ILE A 832 -4.27 28.40 -34.01
C ILE A 832 -4.68 29.55 -34.94
N GLY A 833 -4.99 29.28 -36.21
CA GLY A 833 -5.49 30.30 -37.14
C GLY A 833 -6.77 30.99 -36.66
N CYS A 834 -7.67 30.24 -36.00
CA CYS A 834 -8.92 30.74 -35.42
C CYS A 834 -8.91 30.78 -33.88
N HIS A 835 -8.14 29.90 -33.24
CA HIS A 835 -8.01 29.83 -31.77
C HIS A 835 -6.60 30.28 -31.34
N GLY A 836 -6.25 31.53 -31.63
CA GLY A 836 -4.93 32.10 -31.37
C GLY A 836 -4.65 33.37 -32.17
N LEU A 837 -4.23 33.22 -33.43
CA LEU A 837 -3.73 34.30 -34.28
C LEU A 837 -4.79 35.35 -34.64
N LYS A 838 -6.03 34.93 -34.96
CA LYS A 838 -7.17 35.83 -35.20
C LYS A 838 -7.98 36.12 -33.93
N GLY A 839 -7.32 36.08 -32.76
CA GLY A 839 -7.96 36.12 -31.46
C GLY A 839 -8.44 34.75 -30.98
N LYS A 840 -9.27 34.75 -29.94
CA LYS A 840 -9.74 33.53 -29.26
C LYS A 840 -11.17 33.17 -29.66
N ALA A 841 -11.36 32.45 -30.78
CA ALA A 841 -12.68 31.87 -31.07
C ALA A 841 -13.13 30.98 -29.88
N ALA A 842 -14.36 31.19 -29.42
CA ALA A 842 -14.93 30.60 -28.19
C ALA A 842 -14.12 30.86 -26.89
N ASP A 843 -13.36 31.97 -26.82
CA ASP A 843 -12.42 32.31 -25.73
C ASP A 843 -11.40 31.19 -25.41
N ILE A 844 -10.93 30.50 -26.46
CA ILE A 844 -9.84 29.51 -26.39
C ILE A 844 -8.61 30.01 -27.17
N SER A 845 -7.42 29.93 -26.56
CA SER A 845 -6.13 30.07 -27.24
C SER A 845 -5.37 28.74 -27.20
N LEU A 846 -4.91 28.28 -28.36
CA LEU A 846 -4.18 27.01 -28.51
C LEU A 846 -2.67 27.21 -28.69
N ILE A 847 -2.13 28.41 -28.41
CA ILE A 847 -0.69 28.69 -28.44
C ILE A 847 -0.05 28.23 -27.12
N ALA A 848 1.07 27.48 -27.19
CA ALA A 848 1.67 26.77 -26.05
C ALA A 848 2.59 27.61 -25.14
N ASP A 849 2.09 28.71 -24.58
CA ASP A 849 2.83 29.57 -23.63
C ASP A 849 3.23 28.84 -22.32
N PRO A 850 4.54 28.69 -22.00
CA PRO A 850 5.02 28.11 -20.74
C PRO A 850 4.56 28.81 -19.47
N SER A 851 4.32 30.12 -19.49
CA SER A 851 3.83 30.89 -18.32
C SER A 851 2.46 30.39 -17.85
N ILE A 852 1.70 29.84 -18.79
CA ILE A 852 0.35 29.32 -18.64
C ILE A 852 0.26 27.84 -19.07
N TYR A 853 1.37 27.09 -19.08
CA TYR A 853 1.35 25.63 -19.25
C TYR A 853 1.69 24.95 -17.92
N PRO A 854 0.83 24.11 -17.31
CA PRO A 854 -0.34 23.44 -17.87
C PRO A 854 -1.70 24.16 -17.63
N ARG A 855 -1.75 25.48 -17.38
CA ARG A 855 -3.03 26.21 -17.25
C ARG A 855 -3.88 26.18 -18.53
N ASN A 856 -3.36 26.46 -19.72
CA ASN A 856 -4.07 26.36 -21.01
C ASN A 856 -4.58 24.93 -21.26
N MET A 857 -3.81 23.93 -20.86
CA MET A 857 -4.23 22.54 -20.91
C MET A 857 -5.40 22.29 -19.96
N ARG A 858 -5.34 22.81 -18.73
CA ARG A 858 -6.47 22.80 -17.79
C ARG A 858 -7.65 23.62 -18.32
N GLU A 859 -7.47 24.72 -19.04
CA GLU A 859 -8.54 25.54 -19.63
C GLU A 859 -9.26 24.80 -20.75
N LEU A 860 -8.51 24.18 -21.68
CA LEU A 860 -9.04 23.26 -22.70
C LEU A 860 -9.85 22.11 -22.08
N ILE A 861 -9.50 21.70 -20.86
CA ILE A 861 -10.18 20.64 -20.10
C ILE A 861 -11.33 21.16 -19.21
N ALA A 862 -11.28 22.41 -18.73
CA ALA A 862 -12.16 22.94 -17.69
C ALA A 862 -13.22 23.93 -18.19
N ARG A 863 -12.97 24.64 -19.30
CA ARG A 863 -13.96 25.54 -19.93
C ARG A 863 -15.02 24.78 -20.72
N GLY A 864 -14.75 23.53 -21.09
CA GLY A 864 -15.75 22.63 -21.66
C GLY A 864 -16.21 21.58 -20.65
N GLN A 865 -17.49 21.63 -20.24
CA GLN A 865 -18.11 20.51 -19.54
C GLN A 865 -18.00 19.24 -20.41
N HIS A 866 -17.15 18.29 -19.99
CA HIS A 866 -16.95 16.96 -20.58
C HIS A 866 -16.30 16.85 -21.97
N TRP A 867 -15.63 17.89 -22.52
CA TRP A 867 -15.11 17.83 -23.91
C TRP A 867 -13.95 16.84 -24.15
N VAL A 868 -13.00 16.76 -23.21
CA VAL A 868 -11.81 15.88 -23.34
C VAL A 868 -12.07 14.48 -22.76
N GLY A 869 -13.21 14.24 -22.10
CA GLY A 869 -13.58 12.94 -21.49
C GLY A 869 -12.80 12.55 -20.21
N LEU A 870 -11.55 13.00 -20.07
CA LEU A 870 -10.60 12.40 -19.13
C LEU A 870 -10.87 12.60 -17.63
N LYS A 871 -11.68 13.58 -17.19
CA LYS A 871 -11.91 13.80 -15.75
C LYS A 871 -12.83 12.73 -15.12
N LYS A 872 -13.66 12.04 -15.91
CA LYS A 872 -14.50 10.94 -15.41
C LYS A 872 -13.70 9.65 -15.12
N LEU A 873 -12.52 9.45 -15.72
CA LEU A 873 -11.70 8.22 -15.59
C LEU A 873 -11.30 7.84 -14.15
N MET A 874 -11.18 8.82 -13.24
CA MET A 874 -10.66 8.62 -11.88
C MET A 874 -11.74 8.77 -10.79
N TRP A 875 -12.96 9.19 -11.14
CA TRP A 875 -14.01 9.58 -10.18
C TRP A 875 -15.42 9.27 -10.67
N ASP A 876 -15.56 8.36 -11.63
CA ASP A 876 -16.86 7.77 -11.95
C ASP A 876 -17.18 6.74 -10.85
N LYS A 877 -18.15 7.06 -9.99
CA LYS A 877 -18.56 6.19 -8.86
C LYS A 877 -19.01 4.81 -9.31
N GLU A 878 -19.45 4.67 -10.56
CA GLU A 878 -19.73 3.35 -11.12
C GLU A 878 -18.43 2.56 -11.34
N GLU A 879 -17.35 3.18 -11.84
CA GLU A 879 -16.08 2.51 -12.12
C GLU A 879 -15.16 2.36 -10.89
N GLU A 880 -15.40 3.07 -9.79
CA GLU A 880 -14.82 2.70 -8.48
C GLU A 880 -15.18 1.24 -8.09
N GLN A 881 -16.30 0.73 -8.60
CA GLN A 881 -16.73 -0.67 -8.42
C GLN A 881 -16.09 -1.65 -9.42
N TYR A 882 -15.43 -1.18 -10.49
CA TYR A 882 -14.91 -2.04 -11.57
C TYR A 882 -13.45 -1.76 -11.93
N ASN A 883 -12.54 -2.63 -11.50
CA ASN A 883 -11.11 -2.50 -11.80
C ASN A 883 -10.71 -2.80 -13.27
N VAL A 884 -11.64 -3.36 -14.05
CA VAL A 884 -11.45 -3.80 -15.43
C VAL A 884 -11.59 -2.66 -16.45
N SER A 885 -11.22 -2.91 -17.71
CA SER A 885 -11.37 -1.94 -18.81
C SER A 885 -12.67 -2.24 -19.57
N ARG A 886 -13.67 -1.36 -19.53
CA ARG A 886 -14.90 -1.55 -20.32
C ARG A 886 -14.75 -1.03 -21.77
N PRO A 887 -15.34 -1.72 -22.78
CA PRO A 887 -15.31 -1.31 -24.18
C PRO A 887 -15.75 0.14 -24.40
N MET A 888 -14.92 0.93 -25.10
CA MET A 888 -15.24 2.30 -25.56
C MET A 888 -15.63 3.30 -24.45
N ARG A 889 -15.51 2.96 -23.15
CA ARG A 889 -15.88 3.86 -22.03
C ARG A 889 -14.86 4.97 -21.81
N PHE A 890 -13.63 4.79 -22.31
CA PHE A 890 -12.46 5.56 -21.90
C PHE A 890 -11.74 6.24 -23.07
N TYR A 891 -10.78 7.11 -22.73
CA TYR A 891 -9.82 7.70 -23.66
C TYR A 891 -10.43 8.44 -24.87
N ALA A 892 -9.94 8.25 -26.09
CA ALA A 892 -10.46 8.92 -27.28
C ALA A 892 -11.96 8.67 -27.49
N HIS A 893 -12.46 7.45 -27.22
CA HIS A 893 -13.90 7.17 -27.35
C HIS A 893 -14.79 7.96 -26.37
N SER A 894 -14.25 8.48 -25.26
CA SER A 894 -14.96 9.37 -24.34
C SER A 894 -14.78 10.87 -24.64
N SER A 895 -14.00 11.22 -25.68
CA SER A 895 -13.68 12.60 -26.04
C SER A 895 -14.53 13.12 -27.21
N LYS A 896 -15.24 14.23 -26.99
CA LYS A 896 -15.95 14.96 -28.06
C LYS A 896 -14.99 15.48 -29.14
N VAL A 897 -13.74 15.79 -28.76
CA VAL A 897 -12.69 16.23 -29.69
C VAL A 897 -12.27 15.10 -30.63
N ALA A 898 -12.14 13.86 -30.14
CA ALA A 898 -11.87 12.73 -31.01
C ALA A 898 -13.02 12.47 -32.00
N HIS A 899 -14.26 12.44 -31.49
CA HIS A 899 -15.47 12.26 -32.32
C HIS A 899 -15.65 13.35 -33.37
N MET A 900 -15.40 14.61 -33.01
CA MET A 900 -15.33 15.74 -33.94
C MET A 900 -14.31 15.47 -35.06
N LEU A 901 -13.08 15.08 -34.73
CA LEU A 901 -12.02 14.86 -35.72
C LEU A 901 -12.27 13.66 -36.65
N VAL A 902 -13.07 12.67 -36.24
CA VAL A 902 -13.44 11.50 -37.06
C VAL A 902 -14.83 11.62 -37.72
N GLY A 903 -15.50 12.77 -37.61
CA GLY A 903 -16.79 13.02 -38.28
C GLY A 903 -18.00 12.41 -37.56
N ASN A 904 -17.87 11.97 -36.31
CA ASN A 904 -18.98 11.43 -35.54
C ASN A 904 -19.77 12.56 -34.85
N ALA A 905 -20.83 13.03 -35.53
CA ALA A 905 -21.69 14.09 -35.04
C ALA A 905 -22.57 13.68 -33.83
N GLU A 906 -22.96 12.40 -33.74
CA GLU A 906 -23.77 11.84 -32.64
C GLU A 906 -23.06 11.98 -31.28
N LYS A 907 -21.76 11.66 -31.24
CA LYS A 907 -20.93 11.74 -30.03
C LYS A 907 -20.18 13.06 -29.88
N SER A 908 -20.45 14.03 -30.75
CA SER A 908 -19.88 15.38 -30.72
C SER A 908 -20.99 16.44 -30.85
N SER A 909 -20.93 17.32 -31.85
CA SER A 909 -22.08 18.04 -32.38
C SER A 909 -21.98 18.18 -33.91
N PRO A 910 -23.10 18.30 -34.65
CA PRO A 910 -23.08 18.52 -36.09
C PRO A 910 -22.29 19.78 -36.51
N GLU A 911 -22.42 20.86 -35.74
CA GLU A 911 -21.71 22.13 -35.97
C GLU A 911 -20.19 21.95 -35.89
N LEU A 912 -19.69 21.28 -34.84
CA LEU A 912 -18.26 21.04 -34.65
C LEU A 912 -17.70 20.10 -35.73
N VAL A 913 -18.47 19.12 -36.18
CA VAL A 913 -18.09 18.24 -37.30
C VAL A 913 -18.03 19.04 -38.61
N GLY A 914 -19.05 19.84 -38.92
CA GLY A 914 -19.08 20.66 -40.13
C GLY A 914 -17.89 21.62 -40.24
N ILE A 915 -17.48 22.23 -39.13
CA ILE A 915 -16.34 23.16 -39.10
C ILE A 915 -14.99 22.40 -39.08
N HIS A 916 -14.82 21.40 -38.21
CA HIS A 916 -13.50 20.84 -37.92
C HIS A 916 -13.18 19.49 -38.60
N HIS A 917 -14.18 18.81 -39.16
CA HIS A 917 -13.99 17.64 -40.03
C HIS A 917 -14.13 18.06 -41.50
N ASP A 918 -15.31 18.55 -41.88
CA ASP A 918 -15.69 18.69 -43.29
C ASP A 918 -14.97 19.85 -44.00
N GLN A 919 -14.85 21.01 -43.33
CA GLN A 919 -14.12 22.17 -43.88
C GLN A 919 -12.61 22.05 -43.70
N LEU A 920 -12.15 21.67 -42.50
CA LEU A 920 -10.72 21.71 -42.14
C LEU A 920 -9.88 20.56 -42.76
N LYS A 921 -10.50 19.41 -43.07
CA LYS A 921 -9.92 18.25 -43.75
C LYS A 921 -8.52 17.87 -43.25
N MET A 922 -8.38 17.68 -41.94
CA MET A 922 -7.13 17.30 -41.29
C MET A 922 -6.59 15.95 -41.82
N ASP A 923 -5.29 15.89 -42.11
CA ASP A 923 -4.66 14.64 -42.59
C ASP A 923 -4.65 13.54 -41.51
N GLY A 924 -4.64 12.29 -41.97
CA GLY A 924 -4.75 11.12 -41.08
C GLY A 924 -3.62 10.99 -40.05
N ARG A 925 -2.38 11.43 -40.36
CA ARG A 925 -1.26 11.37 -39.40
C ARG A 925 -1.43 12.43 -38.31
N SER A 926 -1.83 13.63 -38.69
CA SER A 926 -2.17 14.71 -37.76
C SER A 926 -3.34 14.34 -36.84
N ARG A 927 -4.38 13.71 -37.38
CA ARG A 927 -5.51 13.20 -36.58
C ARG A 927 -5.08 12.12 -35.60
N LEU A 928 -4.28 11.14 -36.04
CA LEU A 928 -3.77 10.08 -35.17
C LEU A 928 -2.88 10.61 -34.03
N ARG A 929 -2.10 11.68 -34.24
CA ARG A 929 -1.30 12.31 -33.16
C ARG A 929 -2.17 12.81 -32.00
N ILE A 930 -3.36 13.34 -32.28
CA ILE A 930 -4.31 13.79 -31.25
C ILE A 930 -5.00 12.60 -30.58
N ILE A 931 -5.47 11.61 -31.36
CA ILE A 931 -6.12 10.40 -30.83
C ILE A 931 -5.16 9.61 -29.91
N GLU A 932 -3.92 9.39 -30.34
CA GLU A 932 -2.88 8.71 -29.56
C GLU A 932 -2.58 9.44 -28.24
N TRP A 933 -2.54 10.78 -28.27
CA TRP A 933 -2.35 11.57 -27.05
C TRP A 933 -3.53 11.42 -26.06
N LEU A 934 -4.78 11.38 -26.54
CA LEU A 934 -5.95 11.12 -25.71
C LEU A 934 -5.91 9.69 -25.11
N ASP A 935 -5.54 8.70 -25.92
CA ASP A 935 -5.35 7.29 -25.52
C ASP A 935 -4.21 7.04 -24.54
N LEU A 936 -3.29 8.00 -24.40
CA LEU A 936 -2.22 7.97 -23.40
C LEU A 936 -2.51 8.88 -22.18
N ASN A 937 -3.78 9.22 -21.94
CA ASN A 937 -4.27 10.09 -20.84
C ASN A 937 -3.88 11.56 -20.92
N ALA A 938 -3.78 12.09 -22.14
CA ALA A 938 -3.36 13.46 -22.43
C ALA A 938 -2.10 13.85 -21.66
N GLN A 939 -0.97 13.23 -21.99
CA GLN A 939 0.29 13.52 -21.31
C GLN A 939 0.72 14.95 -21.61
N ALA A 940 1.11 15.67 -20.56
CA ALA A 940 1.66 17.01 -20.69
C ALA A 940 3.14 16.92 -21.07
N CYS A 941 3.88 16.09 -20.33
CA CYS A 941 5.30 15.82 -20.54
C CYS A 941 5.54 14.32 -20.78
N GLY A 942 6.51 14.00 -21.63
CA GLY A 942 6.86 12.63 -21.99
C GLY A 942 7.81 11.93 -21.04
N ASP A 943 8.30 12.58 -19.98
CA ASP A 943 9.11 11.93 -18.95
C ASP A 943 9.07 12.65 -17.58
N LEU A 944 9.78 12.09 -16.61
CA LEU A 944 9.93 12.60 -15.23
C LEU A 944 11.37 13.03 -14.88
N PHE A 945 12.27 13.12 -15.87
CA PHE A 945 13.67 13.52 -15.70
C PHE A 945 13.82 15.06 -15.57
N PRO A 946 14.98 15.58 -15.11
CA PRO A 946 15.30 17.00 -15.28
C PRO A 946 15.60 17.33 -16.76
N ASN A 947 15.65 18.63 -17.08
CA ASN A 947 16.06 19.16 -18.39
C ASN A 947 15.30 18.54 -19.58
N LYS A 948 13.97 18.69 -19.56
CA LYS A 948 13.07 18.16 -20.59
C LYS A 948 12.93 19.11 -21.78
N VAL A 949 12.64 18.55 -22.97
CA VAL A 949 12.42 19.31 -24.21
C VAL A 949 11.21 20.27 -24.13
N GLU A 950 10.26 19.97 -23.26
CA GLU A 950 9.05 20.75 -22.98
C GLU A 950 9.34 22.00 -22.12
N GLU A 951 10.49 22.05 -21.44
CA GLU A 951 10.94 23.16 -20.60
C GLU A 951 11.88 24.14 -21.33
N ARG A 952 12.23 23.85 -22.60
CA ARG A 952 12.99 24.77 -23.47
C ARG A 952 12.27 26.12 -23.60
N ARG A 953 13.07 27.18 -23.69
CA ARG A 953 12.59 28.57 -23.81
C ARG A 953 13.09 29.23 -25.09
N ILE A 954 12.39 30.27 -25.52
CA ILE A 954 12.84 31.15 -26.60
C ILE A 954 13.91 32.10 -26.05
N ASN A 955 15.00 32.28 -26.81
CA ASN A 955 16.00 33.32 -26.59
C ASN A 955 15.52 34.61 -27.26
N GLY A 956 15.09 35.60 -26.47
CA GLY A 956 14.52 36.85 -26.99
C GLY A 956 15.47 37.68 -27.87
N ASN A 957 16.79 37.56 -27.69
CA ASN A 957 17.74 38.28 -28.54
C ASN A 957 17.86 37.62 -29.92
N ALA A 958 17.97 36.29 -29.97
CA ALA A 958 17.91 35.55 -31.23
C ALA A 958 16.53 35.70 -31.92
N MET A 959 15.44 35.77 -31.14
CA MET A 959 14.09 36.00 -31.66
C MET A 959 13.96 37.35 -32.40
N LYS A 960 14.63 38.41 -31.95
CA LYS A 960 14.67 39.70 -32.68
C LYS A 960 15.30 39.54 -34.08
N VAL A 961 16.42 38.80 -34.17
CA VAL A 961 17.10 38.51 -35.45
C VAL A 961 16.20 37.66 -36.36
N LEU A 962 15.54 36.64 -35.79
CA LEU A 962 14.58 35.81 -36.50
C LEU A 962 13.38 36.64 -37.02
N ARG A 963 12.78 37.52 -36.20
CA ARG A 963 11.68 38.42 -36.62
C ARG A 963 12.10 39.35 -37.76
N ALA A 964 13.30 39.93 -37.71
CA ALA A 964 13.81 40.76 -38.80
C ALA A 964 13.95 39.97 -40.12
N TYR A 965 14.39 38.71 -40.06
CA TYR A 965 14.46 37.85 -41.24
C TYR A 965 13.07 37.41 -41.75
N ILE A 966 12.12 37.13 -40.85
CA ILE A 966 10.72 36.86 -41.18
C ILE A 966 10.08 38.08 -41.85
N LEU A 967 10.31 39.29 -41.35
CA LEU A 967 9.77 40.53 -41.92
C LEU A 967 10.15 40.70 -43.39
N GLY A 968 11.43 40.47 -43.73
CA GLY A 968 11.92 40.58 -45.10
C GLY A 968 11.52 39.43 -46.04
N LEU A 969 11.13 38.25 -45.52
CA LEU A 969 10.82 37.07 -46.34
C LEU A 969 9.31 36.75 -46.42
N LEU A 970 8.60 36.89 -45.30
CA LEU A 970 7.20 36.47 -45.12
C LEU A 970 6.27 37.65 -44.76
N GLY A 971 6.83 38.84 -44.54
CA GLY A 971 6.07 40.07 -44.26
C GLY A 971 5.70 40.29 -42.80
N GLU A 972 5.23 41.50 -42.53
CA GLU A 972 4.92 42.03 -41.19
C GLU A 972 3.87 41.20 -40.43
N ALA A 973 2.77 40.83 -41.09
CA ALA A 973 1.70 40.02 -40.50
C ALA A 973 2.14 38.61 -40.03
N VAL A 974 3.31 38.14 -40.45
CA VAL A 974 3.96 36.94 -39.89
C VAL A 974 5.00 37.35 -38.84
N ALA A 975 5.80 38.38 -39.11
CA ALA A 975 6.84 38.89 -38.23
C ALA A 975 6.34 39.40 -36.86
N GLU A 976 5.06 39.76 -36.73
CA GLU A 976 4.44 40.22 -35.47
C GLU A 976 3.78 39.11 -34.63
N GLN A 977 3.61 37.89 -35.17
CA GLN A 977 2.86 36.82 -34.46
C GLN A 977 3.54 36.43 -33.13
N PRO A 978 2.80 35.85 -32.16
CA PRO A 978 3.36 35.41 -30.88
C PRO A 978 4.56 34.47 -31.07
N GLU A 979 5.62 34.63 -30.27
CA GLU A 979 6.90 33.91 -30.45
C GLU A 979 6.73 32.40 -30.56
N LEU A 980 5.81 31.85 -29.76
CA LEU A 980 5.52 30.43 -29.65
C LEU A 980 4.48 29.92 -30.67
N ALA A 981 3.85 30.82 -31.42
CA ALA A 981 3.15 30.47 -32.65
C ALA A 981 4.13 30.37 -33.83
N LEU A 982 5.26 31.12 -33.78
CA LEU A 982 6.29 31.11 -34.82
C LEU A 982 7.28 29.94 -34.64
N VAL A 983 7.81 29.76 -33.43
CA VAL A 983 8.83 28.76 -33.08
C VAL A 983 8.29 27.77 -32.06
N ASN A 984 8.36 26.47 -32.38
CA ASN A 984 8.09 25.41 -31.41
C ASN A 984 9.42 24.92 -30.82
N PRO A 985 9.77 25.29 -29.57
CA PRO A 985 11.07 24.93 -29.00
C PRO A 985 11.20 23.42 -28.72
N ALA A 986 10.08 22.70 -28.54
CA ALA A 986 10.08 21.25 -28.30
C ALA A 986 10.15 20.41 -29.59
N SER A 987 9.66 20.94 -30.72
CA SER A 987 9.79 20.35 -32.07
C SER A 987 10.30 21.40 -33.07
N PRO A 988 11.60 21.76 -33.04
CA PRO A 988 12.12 22.89 -33.80
C PRO A 988 11.91 22.76 -35.32
N THR A 989 12.06 21.53 -35.82
CA THR A 989 11.85 21.13 -37.21
C THR A 989 10.39 21.15 -37.65
N GLU A 990 9.44 21.31 -36.72
CA GLU A 990 8.01 21.51 -37.02
C GLU A 990 7.53 22.93 -36.65
N SER A 991 8.46 23.89 -36.49
CA SER A 991 8.11 25.30 -36.24
C SER A 991 7.32 25.90 -37.42
N ARG A 992 6.30 26.70 -37.11
CA ARG A 992 5.40 27.30 -38.10
C ARG A 992 6.13 28.10 -39.17
N VAL A 993 7.17 28.85 -38.81
CA VAL A 993 7.96 29.64 -39.77
C VAL A 993 8.72 28.80 -40.79
N LEU A 994 9.01 27.53 -40.49
CA LEU A 994 9.58 26.59 -41.45
C LEU A 994 8.50 25.90 -42.26
N MET A 995 7.44 25.45 -41.59
CA MET A 995 6.50 24.51 -42.17
C MET A 995 5.34 25.19 -42.92
N ALA A 996 4.83 26.32 -42.44
CA ALA A 996 3.74 27.04 -43.10
C ALA A 996 4.12 27.57 -44.51
N PRO A 997 5.34 28.10 -44.75
CA PRO A 997 5.74 28.58 -46.08
C PRO A 997 6.32 27.50 -47.00
N LEU A 998 6.58 26.29 -46.49
CA LEU A 998 7.12 25.17 -47.27
C LEU A 998 5.97 24.42 -47.99
N PRO A 999 6.09 24.11 -49.29
CA PRO A 999 5.07 23.37 -50.03
C PRO A 999 4.80 21.97 -49.46
N THR A 1000 3.56 21.48 -49.60
CA THR A 1000 3.17 20.13 -49.17
C THR A 1000 3.94 19.03 -49.91
N THR A 1001 4.31 19.26 -51.17
CA THR A 1001 5.19 18.38 -51.97
C THR A 1001 6.61 18.26 -51.42
N ALA A 1002 7.11 19.28 -50.70
CA ALA A 1002 8.38 19.25 -49.98
C ALA A 1002 8.24 18.80 -48.50
N GLY A 1003 7.06 18.26 -48.13
CA GLY A 1003 6.73 17.84 -46.77
C GLY A 1003 6.48 19.01 -45.81
N GLY A 1004 6.09 20.18 -46.32
CA GLY A 1004 5.60 21.33 -45.55
C GLY A 1004 4.09 21.34 -45.37
N TRP A 1005 3.54 22.47 -44.93
CA TRP A 1005 2.11 22.66 -44.71
C TRP A 1005 1.42 23.44 -45.85
N GLY A 1006 2.16 24.16 -46.68
CA GLY A 1006 1.65 24.87 -47.87
C GLY A 1006 0.62 25.97 -47.57
N GLN A 1007 0.74 26.66 -46.43
CA GLN A 1007 -0.24 27.66 -45.97
C GLN A 1007 0.08 29.10 -46.39
N MET A 1008 1.31 29.35 -46.82
CA MET A 1008 1.79 30.62 -47.37
C MET A 1008 2.96 30.33 -48.34
N ARG A 1009 3.46 31.34 -49.04
CA ARG A 1009 4.67 31.23 -49.87
C ARG A 1009 5.90 31.63 -49.05
N GLY A 1010 7.05 30.99 -49.30
CA GLY A 1010 8.32 31.41 -48.68
C GLY A 1010 9.54 30.59 -49.09
N TYR A 1011 9.38 29.29 -49.39
CA TYR A 1011 10.48 28.40 -49.80
C TYR A 1011 10.07 27.54 -51.00
N ALA A 1012 11.04 27.15 -51.84
CA ALA A 1012 10.84 26.17 -52.91
C ALA A 1012 10.94 24.71 -52.40
N SER A 1013 11.97 24.41 -51.60
CA SER A 1013 12.24 23.07 -51.03
C SER A 1013 12.93 23.18 -49.66
N ARG A 1014 13.39 22.05 -49.12
CA ARG A 1014 14.21 22.02 -47.89
C ARG A 1014 15.68 22.39 -48.13
N ASP A 1015 16.11 22.37 -49.39
CA ASP A 1015 17.47 22.71 -49.84
C ASP A 1015 17.56 24.19 -50.25
N ASP A 1016 16.44 24.91 -50.23
CA ASP A 1016 16.35 26.34 -50.45
C ASP A 1016 17.24 27.10 -49.44
N PRO A 1017 18.17 27.96 -49.88
CA PRO A 1017 19.04 28.73 -48.99
C PRO A 1017 18.28 29.53 -47.93
N ALA A 1018 17.06 30.00 -48.22
CA ALA A 1018 16.22 30.69 -47.26
C ALA A 1018 15.63 29.74 -46.20
N PHE A 1019 15.28 28.51 -46.58
CA PHE A 1019 14.83 27.47 -45.63
C PHE A 1019 15.96 27.03 -44.70
N ILE A 1020 17.16 26.83 -45.24
CA ILE A 1020 18.36 26.48 -44.47
C ILE A 1020 18.70 27.61 -43.48
N LYS A 1021 18.71 28.87 -43.95
CA LYS A 1021 18.94 30.05 -43.09
C LYS A 1021 17.87 30.20 -42.01
N MET A 1022 16.59 30.05 -42.35
CA MET A 1022 15.50 30.06 -41.36
C MET A 1022 15.68 28.93 -40.33
N THR A 1023 16.07 27.74 -40.76
CA THR A 1023 16.32 26.59 -39.85
C THR A 1023 17.46 26.88 -38.88
N GLY A 1024 18.53 27.54 -39.33
CA GLY A 1024 19.60 28.03 -38.46
C GLY A 1024 19.12 29.03 -37.41
N LEU A 1025 18.35 30.04 -37.83
CA LEU A 1025 17.79 31.06 -36.94
C LEU A 1025 16.79 30.48 -35.92
N VAL A 1026 15.91 29.57 -36.35
CA VAL A 1026 14.99 28.84 -35.45
C VAL A 1026 15.75 28.05 -34.40
N ASN A 1027 16.86 27.39 -34.76
CA ASN A 1027 17.71 26.69 -33.79
C ASN A 1027 18.42 27.65 -32.82
N ALA A 1028 18.91 28.81 -33.31
CA ALA A 1028 19.52 29.84 -32.48
C ALA A 1028 18.53 30.47 -31.48
N CYS A 1029 17.23 30.48 -31.79
CA CYS A 1029 16.17 30.92 -30.89
C CYS A 1029 15.91 29.99 -29.70
N ILE A 1030 16.53 28.81 -29.61
CA ILE A 1030 16.18 27.81 -28.59
C ILE A 1030 17.25 27.71 -27.52
N SER A 1031 16.90 28.15 -26.30
CA SER A 1031 17.73 27.96 -25.11
C SER A 1031 17.67 26.50 -24.67
N ARG A 1032 18.69 25.72 -25.07
CA ARG A 1032 18.91 24.33 -24.63
C ARG A 1032 19.67 24.31 -23.30
N ARG A 1033 19.42 23.31 -22.46
CA ARG A 1033 20.16 23.08 -21.22
C ARG A 1033 21.25 22.01 -21.41
N PRO A 1034 22.33 22.02 -20.60
CA PRO A 1034 23.26 20.91 -20.51
C PRO A 1034 22.53 19.59 -20.20
N ASN A 1035 23.06 18.48 -20.73
CA ASN A 1035 22.58 17.12 -20.45
C ASN A 1035 21.09 16.85 -20.76
N GLU A 1036 20.47 17.67 -21.62
CA GLU A 1036 19.09 17.49 -22.10
C GLU A 1036 18.90 16.11 -22.76
N ASN A 1037 17.82 15.41 -22.39
CA ASN A 1037 17.50 14.02 -22.78
C ASN A 1037 18.46 12.92 -22.30
N THR A 1038 19.50 13.20 -21.51
CA THR A 1038 20.38 12.13 -21.00
C THR A 1038 19.75 11.38 -19.81
N ARG A 1039 19.93 10.06 -19.73
CA ARG A 1039 19.55 9.26 -18.54
C ARG A 1039 20.63 9.28 -17.44
N GLY A 1040 21.83 9.72 -17.78
CA GLY A 1040 22.95 9.88 -16.85
C GLY A 1040 22.67 11.03 -15.89
N TRP A 1041 22.60 10.71 -14.60
CA TRP A 1041 22.60 11.71 -13.56
C TRP A 1041 24.05 12.13 -13.29
N GLU A 1042 24.49 13.22 -13.90
CA GLU A 1042 25.48 14.08 -13.25
C GLU A 1042 24.70 14.94 -12.24
N PRO A 1043 24.88 14.72 -10.93
CA PRO A 1043 24.13 15.44 -9.93
C PRO A 1043 24.69 16.86 -9.84
N THR A 1044 23.90 17.84 -10.29
CA THR A 1044 24.18 19.26 -10.04
C THR A 1044 23.11 19.83 -9.12
N ARG A 1045 23.55 20.74 -8.26
CA ARG A 1045 22.77 21.45 -7.23
C ARG A 1045 21.50 22.12 -7.77
N GLU A 1046 21.49 22.44 -9.06
CA GLU A 1046 20.41 23.14 -9.77
C GLU A 1046 19.29 22.22 -10.30
N MET A 1047 19.52 20.90 -10.43
CA MET A 1047 18.59 19.98 -11.11
C MET A 1047 17.57 19.28 -10.20
N GLY A 1048 17.61 19.53 -8.89
CA GLY A 1048 16.51 19.19 -7.96
C GLY A 1048 16.24 17.68 -7.81
N GLY A 1049 17.28 16.89 -7.62
CA GLY A 1049 17.19 15.48 -7.24
C GLY A 1049 18.52 14.95 -6.74
N GLY A 1050 18.48 14.01 -5.80
CA GLY A 1050 19.64 13.68 -4.99
C GLY A 1050 20.02 14.88 -4.11
N ASP A 1051 19.60 14.84 -2.84
CA ASP A 1051 20.32 15.64 -1.83
C ASP A 1051 21.80 15.24 -1.91
N ASP A 1052 22.75 16.18 -1.88
CA ASP A 1052 24.18 15.94 -2.23
C ASP A 1052 24.81 14.72 -1.48
N TRP A 1053 24.30 14.42 -0.28
CA TRP A 1053 24.70 13.28 0.55
C TRP A 1053 24.50 11.90 -0.09
N PHE A 1054 23.55 11.69 -1.03
CA PHE A 1054 23.35 10.38 -1.66
C PHE A 1054 24.54 9.96 -2.52
N VAL A 1055 25.07 10.90 -3.29
CA VAL A 1055 26.17 10.71 -4.23
C VAL A 1055 27.45 10.47 -3.43
N GLU A 1056 27.67 11.30 -2.43
CA GLU A 1056 28.79 11.22 -1.51
C GLU A 1056 28.76 9.93 -0.66
N SER A 1057 27.59 9.52 -0.16
CA SER A 1057 27.43 8.24 0.57
C SER A 1057 27.68 7.03 -0.35
N ARG A 1058 27.27 7.07 -1.63
CA ARG A 1058 27.60 6.00 -2.59
C ARG A 1058 29.09 5.96 -2.94
N ARG A 1059 29.74 7.14 -3.07
CA ARG A 1059 31.17 7.28 -3.32
C ARG A 1059 31.98 6.67 -2.17
N LYS A 1060 31.76 7.15 -0.94
CA LYS A 1060 32.37 6.62 0.28
C LYS A 1060 32.17 5.12 0.45
N PHE A 1061 30.94 4.64 0.28
CA PHE A 1061 30.64 3.21 0.38
C PHE A 1061 31.41 2.35 -0.63
N ARG A 1062 31.67 2.87 -1.84
CA ARG A 1062 32.51 2.18 -2.85
C ARG A 1062 34.00 2.23 -2.51
N GLU A 1063 34.48 3.33 -1.94
CA GLU A 1063 35.87 3.47 -1.47
C GLU A 1063 36.14 2.54 -0.28
N GLU A 1064 35.20 2.43 0.67
CA GLU A 1064 35.23 1.46 1.77
C GLU A 1064 35.33 0.02 1.26
N LEU A 1065 34.54 -0.36 0.24
CA LEU A 1065 34.61 -1.70 -0.37
C LEU A 1065 35.89 -1.94 -1.17
N ALA A 1066 36.45 -0.91 -1.81
CA ALA A 1066 37.72 -1.02 -2.52
C ALA A 1066 38.88 -1.27 -1.54
N ALA A 1067 38.93 -0.51 -0.43
CA ALA A 1067 39.94 -0.67 0.60
C ALA A 1067 39.95 -2.07 1.25
N GLN A 1068 38.77 -2.72 1.36
CA GLN A 1068 38.67 -4.12 1.84
C GLN A 1068 39.33 -5.14 0.89
N ASN A 1069 39.40 -4.86 -0.42
CA ASN A 1069 40.11 -5.72 -1.37
C ASN A 1069 41.62 -5.51 -1.35
N ASP A 1070 42.10 -4.29 -1.10
CA ASP A 1070 43.54 -4.03 -1.04
C ASP A 1070 44.16 -4.60 0.24
N GLY A 1071 43.45 -4.53 1.38
CA GLY A 1071 43.88 -5.14 2.65
C GLY A 1071 43.87 -6.67 2.69
N THR A 1072 43.20 -7.34 1.74
CA THR A 1072 43.24 -8.82 1.61
C THR A 1072 44.35 -9.30 0.68
N ARG A 1073 44.95 -8.44 -0.14
CA ARG A 1073 46.12 -8.77 -0.97
C ARG A 1073 47.46 -8.76 -0.21
N SER A 1074 47.51 -8.21 1.00
CA SER A 1074 48.73 -8.17 1.82
C SER A 1074 48.88 -9.34 2.79
N ALA A 1075 48.03 -10.36 2.71
CA ALA A 1075 47.98 -11.48 3.67
C ALA A 1075 48.32 -12.86 3.07
N GLU A 1076 48.62 -12.97 1.78
CA GLU A 1076 48.99 -14.24 1.11
C GLU A 1076 50.50 -14.34 0.75
N THR A 1077 51.35 -13.47 1.29
CA THR A 1077 52.82 -13.51 1.04
C THR A 1077 53.66 -13.28 2.30
N SER A 1078 53.46 -14.09 3.33
CA SER A 1078 54.46 -14.34 4.37
C SER A 1078 54.12 -15.59 5.18
N ASP A 1079 54.57 -16.75 4.71
CA ASP A 1079 54.93 -17.92 5.53
C ASP A 1079 55.84 -18.80 4.66
N GLU A 1080 57.15 -18.63 4.88
CA GLU A 1080 58.23 -19.57 4.54
C GLU A 1080 58.73 -20.21 5.86
#